data_AF-A0A8T5RR41-F1
#
_entry.id   AF-A0A8T5RR41-F1
#
_cell.length_a   1.000
_cell.length_b   1.000
_cell.length_c   1.000
_cell.angle_alpha   90.00
_cell.angle_beta   90.00
_cell.angle_gamma   90.00
#
_symmetry.space_group_name_H-M   'P 1'
#
loop_
_entity.id
_entity.type
_entity.pdbx_description
1 polymer ?
#
loop_
_entity_poly.entity_id
_entity_poly.type
_entity_poly.pdbx_seq_one_letter_code
_entity_poly.pdbx_strand_id
1 'polypeptide(L)'
;MPFFLKTLVLGDPEIIHFYISRAFGEPGEDKETYFEWYKEIKVLEDICDLEIDAITSISADLDEIIPIVDGIIYFLNPLKEEESELFKMVLPDIFSLKRDIPTIVIFYDQNGVLPLSVNELLADVWVNYPSLEAFVNLFPHEFHQALQSLCLAMIKGDTPLNIENAWMRFPIFIQMANIYFEEKNYYYAAQAVRKAAQIAEIYNKEEYYIISDQAAYLFSKINLYLEASNILEEIDNQKSKNFKKLYVDAMLREANLFFNKQEYETAAVQYERAGQWASIELLERELVSEAFKLAINSWISACQVDKAFKILDNLPHEESQNILKRISEKIGAAAEFLVEIEKFELAREQLYLAINKYQREALSDELLYLTNKLTDVLIQIFKIQTKTSEIYAAKYTYDEIENMWDSYKVKKTDLDSILKVLINSFLEKNNFEIAAILINKLNSLMVKQDLSKISANLEDKYKDSIKKEIEEYIKKGEEILAGFVKAELEIITQMNKKKIEEANAFVTQKKHLKAGTHLLNHANHLKKIGKEDIRDQILTKSLDLFLEGEIFEEFFITFSSLSKDMKGKYLIRIFQNLLDKLKDIEKLEDYERIEKILEDSSRIYRNQLLYDESKEISLIFIKNIKNEALAILKDEENTLGIKRADELIKKATNILSSYLDKGERAQVNFDKIYKKISELYIELDDLHSAQTYNDRIENKAYNTEIHKKIAKLEAEKSEKRTKKAEESREGEELKESLSIIKNKAREALLDQENEKKERKALKRAYFQEGLNHLKTDEFEKSIDAYKRTISRLNTIKKYNLAGVSLAIVGLLLIKENRFEEIREILEKTKEELSGLGKFFSKTFPVTLIEYIIQVRKFQNEDKLIEAISFIENLPLFEEELKLLSDYLGEDYKEERKREPIEKIILHKEETKTEIRKIIDGIKKEKQEISKRRLMKNQYWKFALEEIEKDKMISASNSYFEVIPKLVNKKLFKGASISLIMGTLVLLNEKKEKLAKETFEQYLKENDQDLKPLPEIKIMEYLFSAIENEDVELKGLIIEALLEKLIIFDTESKILENLLGEKVSEEETKGLLSREEKGELSKIQMGIDQNFSKIQSNMGDVRREKNEFFIKRKAMKRRYYEEILNILKTQKLKEAASKYYDLAITLSKRKDIRTSSLLILLHGLCLLKEEESYTVVKKNIDEFLNSLGINKKLVKDTFSIMLIMFIIDVKIYSLDKYMPKIKGMLEILPLFEEEEQLIDIQ
;
A
#
# COMPACT_ATOMS: atom_id res chain seq x y z
N MET A 1 -9.47 39.90 45.09
CA MET A 1 -9.27 40.12 43.63
C MET A 1 -9.39 41.62 43.45
N PRO A 2 -8.45 42.33 42.82
CA PRO A 2 -8.53 43.80 42.71
C PRO A 2 -9.73 44.19 41.84
N PHE A 3 -10.44 45.25 42.23
CA PHE A 3 -11.52 45.84 41.43
C PHE A 3 -10.95 46.86 40.47
N PHE A 4 -11.30 46.77 39.18
CA PHE A 4 -10.94 47.78 38.18
C PHE A 4 -12.16 48.67 37.94
N LEU A 5 -12.04 49.97 38.20
CA LEU A 5 -13.16 50.91 38.20
C LEU A 5 -12.79 52.19 37.44
N LYS A 6 -13.72 52.68 36.61
CA LYS A 6 -13.52 53.91 35.83
C LYS A 6 -14.32 55.08 36.43
N THR A 7 -13.64 56.18 36.75
CA THR A 7 -14.21 57.39 37.35
C THR A 7 -14.13 58.56 36.39
N LEU A 8 -15.25 59.24 36.17
CA LEU A 8 -15.32 60.45 35.36
C LEU A 8 -15.33 61.70 36.26
N VAL A 9 -14.55 62.72 35.90
CA VAL A 9 -14.56 64.02 36.57
C VAL A 9 -15.07 65.10 35.62
N LEU A 10 -16.11 65.81 36.07
CA LEU A 10 -16.86 66.82 35.31
C LEU A 10 -16.91 68.16 36.06
N GLY A 11 -17.16 69.25 35.34
CA GLY A 11 -17.18 70.65 35.85
C GLY A 11 -16.27 71.58 35.03
N ASP A 12 -15.79 72.67 35.63
CA ASP A 12 -14.89 73.63 34.96
C ASP A 12 -13.51 73.00 34.64
N PRO A 13 -13.13 72.86 33.35
CA PRO A 13 -11.88 72.22 32.91
C PRO A 13 -10.61 72.75 33.58
N GLU A 14 -10.52 74.07 33.78
CA GLU A 14 -9.32 74.70 34.33
C GLU A 14 -9.20 74.41 35.83
N ILE A 15 -10.34 74.37 36.53
CA ILE A 15 -10.41 74.05 37.96
C ILE A 15 -10.07 72.58 38.19
N ILE A 16 -10.66 71.68 37.40
CA ILE A 16 -10.52 70.23 37.60
C ILE A 16 -9.09 69.79 37.37
N HIS A 17 -8.51 70.14 36.22
CA HIS A 17 -7.14 69.72 35.91
C HIS A 17 -6.16 70.23 36.96
N PHE A 18 -6.31 71.49 37.40
CA PHE A 18 -5.50 72.05 38.47
C PHE A 18 -5.68 71.32 39.81
N TYR A 19 -6.92 71.00 40.18
CA TYR A 19 -7.25 70.33 41.44
C TYR A 19 -6.68 68.91 41.48
N ILE A 20 -6.96 68.10 40.45
CA ILE A 20 -6.54 66.70 40.39
C ILE A 20 -5.02 66.58 40.27
N SER A 21 -4.38 67.41 39.44
CA SER A 21 -2.92 67.39 39.31
C SER A 21 -2.22 67.68 40.63
N ARG A 22 -2.79 68.57 41.46
CA ARG A 22 -2.30 68.84 42.82
C ARG A 22 -2.60 67.70 43.79
N ALA A 23 -3.77 67.08 43.68
CA ALA A 23 -4.16 65.96 44.53
C ALA A 23 -3.23 64.75 44.35
N PHE A 24 -2.83 64.46 43.11
CA PHE A 24 -1.98 63.31 42.78
C PHE A 24 -0.50 63.61 42.68
N GLY A 25 -0.11 64.89 42.62
CA GLY A 25 1.28 65.31 42.47
C GLY A 25 1.87 65.07 41.08
N GLU A 26 1.02 64.81 40.07
CA GLU A 26 1.41 64.56 38.68
C GLU A 26 0.36 65.12 37.70
N PRO A 27 0.77 65.56 36.50
CA PRO A 27 -0.11 66.29 35.58
C PRO A 27 -1.13 65.42 34.83
N GLY A 28 -1.04 64.09 34.90
CA GLY A 28 -1.89 63.16 34.13
C GLY A 28 -1.42 62.99 32.68
N GLU A 29 -1.95 61.98 31.99
CA GLU A 29 -1.72 61.73 30.57
C GLU A 29 -2.77 62.49 29.73
N ASP A 30 -2.31 63.34 28.81
CA ASP A 30 -3.19 64.12 27.92
C ASP A 30 -3.69 63.24 26.77
N LYS A 31 -5.02 63.09 26.66
CA LYS A 31 -5.72 62.33 25.62
C LYS A 31 -6.51 63.22 24.66
N GLU A 32 -6.10 64.48 24.50
CA GLU A 32 -6.70 65.55 23.69
C GLU A 32 -8.03 66.11 24.25
N THR A 33 -9.01 65.27 24.56
CA THR A 33 -10.34 65.71 25.04
C THR A 33 -10.51 65.59 26.56
N TYR A 34 -9.62 64.86 27.23
CA TYR A 34 -9.56 64.66 28.66
C TYR A 34 -8.13 64.34 29.12
N PHE A 35 -7.88 64.42 30.43
CA PHE A 35 -6.66 63.93 31.08
C PHE A 35 -6.97 62.65 31.86
N GLU A 36 -6.06 61.69 31.81
CA GLU A 36 -6.20 60.38 32.45
C GLU A 36 -5.17 60.19 33.57
N TRP A 37 -5.60 59.63 34.70
CA TRP A 37 -4.74 59.16 35.78
C TRP A 37 -5.07 57.72 36.16
N TYR A 38 -4.05 56.96 36.54
CA TYR A 38 -4.20 55.63 37.12
C TYR A 38 -3.76 55.63 38.59
N LYS A 39 -4.66 55.26 39.50
CA LYS A 39 -4.39 55.23 40.94
C LYS A 39 -4.91 53.96 41.61
N GLU A 40 -4.02 53.29 42.34
CA GLU A 40 -4.42 52.24 43.29
C GLU A 40 -4.88 52.89 44.60
N ILE A 41 -6.10 52.59 45.03
CA ILE A 41 -6.67 53.04 46.30
C ILE A 41 -7.11 51.84 47.13
N LYS A 42 -6.75 51.86 48.41
CA LYS A 42 -7.23 50.87 49.39
C LYS A 42 -8.50 51.38 50.05
N VAL A 43 -9.55 50.58 49.99
CA VAL A 43 -10.87 50.88 50.54
C VAL A 43 -11.26 49.73 51.46
N LEU A 44 -11.21 49.96 52.78
CA LEU A 44 -11.38 48.90 53.79
C LEU A 44 -10.41 47.72 53.54
N GLU A 45 -10.91 46.53 53.23
CA GLU A 45 -10.13 45.32 52.94
C GLU A 45 -9.85 45.13 51.43
N ASP A 46 -10.47 45.94 50.56
CA ASP A 46 -10.39 45.83 49.12
C ASP A 46 -9.32 46.77 48.51
N ILE A 47 -8.78 46.36 47.35
CA ILE A 47 -7.85 47.14 46.54
C ILE A 47 -8.56 47.49 45.23
N CYS A 48 -8.64 48.78 44.92
CA CYS A 48 -9.24 49.32 43.71
C CYS A 48 -8.18 49.95 42.82
N ASP A 49 -8.09 49.48 41.59
CA ASP A 49 -7.34 50.13 40.52
C ASP A 49 -8.28 51.09 39.78
N LEU A 50 -8.06 52.39 39.95
CA LEU A 50 -8.90 53.44 39.38
C LEU A 50 -8.27 54.06 38.14
N GLU A 51 -9.06 54.10 37.08
CA GLU A 51 -8.87 54.97 35.92
C GLU A 51 -9.70 56.24 36.14
N ILE A 52 -9.07 57.41 36.14
CA ILE A 52 -9.72 58.69 36.43
C ILE A 52 -9.58 59.60 35.22
N ASP A 53 -10.71 59.89 34.58
CA ASP A 53 -10.78 60.71 33.39
C ASP A 53 -11.36 62.09 33.72
N ALA A 54 -10.56 63.14 33.57
CA ALA A 54 -11.02 64.52 33.74
C ALA A 54 -11.25 65.19 32.39
N ILE A 55 -12.52 65.49 32.07
CA ILE A 55 -12.87 66.12 30.80
C ILE A 55 -12.33 67.55 30.76
N THR A 56 -11.61 67.89 29.70
CA THR A 56 -11.03 69.23 29.51
C THR A 56 -11.55 69.98 28.28
N SER A 57 -12.30 69.32 27.40
CA SER A 57 -12.94 69.96 26.25
C SER A 57 -14.48 70.00 26.38
N ILE A 58 -15.07 71.14 26.04
CA ILE A 58 -16.53 71.34 25.91
C ILE A 58 -17.10 70.50 24.75
N SER A 59 -16.25 69.97 23.87
CA SER A 59 -16.65 69.11 22.73
C SER A 59 -16.72 67.61 23.04
N ALA A 60 -16.54 67.19 24.29
CA ALA A 60 -16.65 65.79 24.67
C ALA A 60 -18.12 65.33 24.63
N ASP A 61 -18.38 64.18 23.99
CA ASP A 61 -19.72 63.60 23.90
C ASP A 61 -20.09 62.89 25.21
N LEU A 62 -20.74 63.62 26.11
CA LEU A 62 -21.13 63.11 27.42
C LEU A 62 -22.14 61.96 27.32
N ASP A 63 -22.94 61.89 26.26
CA ASP A 63 -23.91 60.80 26.04
C ASP A 63 -23.22 59.46 25.77
N GLU A 64 -22.01 59.49 25.19
CA GLU A 64 -21.19 58.29 24.94
C GLU A 64 -20.35 57.91 26.17
N ILE A 65 -19.84 58.90 26.91
CA ILE A 65 -18.89 58.69 28.00
C ILE A 65 -19.57 58.32 29.33
N ILE A 66 -20.70 58.93 29.67
CA ILE A 66 -21.36 58.67 30.97
C ILE A 66 -21.83 57.20 31.11
N PRO A 67 -22.38 56.51 30.08
CA PRO A 67 -22.82 55.13 30.22
C PRO A 67 -21.71 54.10 30.49
N ILE A 68 -20.45 54.43 30.17
CA ILE A 68 -19.31 53.51 30.26
C ILE A 68 -18.47 53.67 31.54
N VAL A 69 -18.84 54.62 32.43
CA VAL A 69 -18.08 54.91 33.67
C VAL A 69 -18.81 54.38 34.89
N ASP A 70 -18.04 53.93 35.89
CA ASP A 70 -18.53 53.32 37.12
C ASP A 70 -18.85 54.32 38.22
N GLY A 71 -18.25 55.52 38.19
CA GLY A 71 -18.54 56.59 39.13
C GLY A 71 -18.27 57.98 38.56
N ILE A 72 -18.91 59.00 39.12
CA ILE A 72 -18.79 60.39 38.68
C ILE A 72 -18.41 61.30 39.86
N ILE A 73 -17.48 62.22 39.63
CA ILE A 73 -17.19 63.35 40.51
C ILE A 73 -17.47 64.64 39.75
N TYR A 74 -18.36 65.48 40.27
CA TYR A 74 -18.75 66.73 39.65
C TYR A 74 -18.28 67.92 40.48
N PHE A 75 -17.41 68.76 39.92
CA PHE A 75 -16.97 70.01 40.54
C PHE A 75 -17.96 71.13 40.24
N LEU A 76 -18.40 71.84 41.27
CA LEU A 76 -19.43 72.88 41.16
C LEU A 76 -19.07 74.09 42.01
N ASN A 77 -19.01 75.29 41.43
CA ASN A 77 -18.97 76.54 42.19
C ASN A 77 -20.40 77.13 42.30
N PRO A 78 -21.05 77.05 43.48
CA PRO A 78 -22.43 77.47 43.64
C PRO A 78 -22.62 79.00 43.60
N LEU A 79 -21.53 79.78 43.60
CA LEU A 79 -21.59 81.23 43.42
C LEU A 79 -21.72 81.64 41.95
N LYS A 80 -21.44 80.73 41.01
CA LYS A 80 -21.61 80.94 39.58
C LYS A 80 -22.93 80.30 39.14
N GLU A 81 -23.89 81.13 38.77
CA GLU A 81 -25.23 80.68 38.38
C GLU A 81 -25.19 79.75 37.16
N GLU A 82 -24.31 80.04 36.19
CA GLU A 82 -24.10 79.22 34.98
C GLU A 82 -23.67 77.78 35.29
N GLU A 83 -22.76 77.56 36.25
CA GLU A 83 -22.33 76.21 36.64
C GLU A 83 -23.45 75.46 37.37
N SER A 84 -24.26 76.17 38.16
CA SER A 84 -25.41 75.59 38.87
C SER A 84 -26.56 75.22 37.93
N GLU A 85 -26.80 76.00 36.88
CA GLU A 85 -27.74 75.66 35.82
C GLU A 85 -27.26 74.46 35.00
N LEU A 86 -25.97 74.42 34.63
CA LEU A 86 -25.39 73.30 33.90
C LEU A 86 -25.49 71.99 34.70
N PHE A 87 -25.18 72.02 35.99
CA PHE A 87 -25.34 70.85 36.86
C PHE A 87 -26.80 70.35 36.90
N LYS A 88 -27.77 71.26 36.99
CA LYS A 88 -29.21 70.91 36.95
C LYS A 88 -29.66 70.37 35.60
N MET A 89 -29.00 70.72 34.49
CA MET A 89 -29.28 70.17 33.17
C MET A 89 -28.70 68.76 32.99
N VAL A 90 -27.49 68.50 33.49
CA VAL A 90 -26.78 67.21 33.33
C VAL A 90 -27.34 66.13 34.27
N LEU A 91 -27.82 66.51 35.44
CA LEU A 91 -28.24 65.55 36.47
C LEU A 91 -29.41 64.63 36.06
N PRO A 92 -30.48 65.12 35.37
CA PRO A 92 -31.50 64.26 34.80
C PRO A 92 -30.96 63.21 33.83
N ASP A 93 -29.95 63.55 33.03
CA ASP A 93 -29.35 62.64 32.06
C ASP A 93 -28.61 61.50 32.79
N ILE A 94 -27.85 61.83 33.84
CA ILE A 94 -27.20 60.83 34.72
C ILE A 94 -28.25 59.90 35.38
N PHE A 95 -29.34 60.45 35.90
CA PHE A 95 -30.40 59.66 36.57
C PHE A 95 -31.33 58.92 35.59
N SER A 96 -31.32 59.25 34.31
CA SER A 96 -32.13 58.56 33.29
C SER A 96 -31.53 57.21 32.86
N LEU A 97 -30.27 56.95 33.21
CA LEU A 97 -29.57 55.72 32.86
C LEU A 97 -30.19 54.51 33.55
N LYS A 98 -30.19 53.35 32.86
CA LYS A 98 -30.69 52.09 33.42
C LYS A 98 -29.86 51.57 34.59
N ARG A 99 -28.62 52.06 34.74
CA ARG A 99 -27.69 51.75 35.83
C ARG A 99 -27.54 53.00 36.67
N ASP A 100 -27.79 52.90 37.97
CA ASP A 100 -27.47 53.97 38.92
C ASP A 100 -25.95 54.13 39.00
N ILE A 101 -25.43 55.30 38.61
CA ILE A 101 -23.99 55.62 38.69
C ILE A 101 -23.74 56.42 39.97
N PRO A 102 -22.96 55.88 40.93
CA PRO A 102 -22.51 56.61 42.10
C PRO A 102 -21.91 57.98 41.73
N THR A 103 -22.45 59.05 42.29
CA THR A 103 -22.07 60.41 41.92
C THR A 103 -21.79 61.25 43.17
N ILE A 104 -20.66 61.95 43.17
CA ILE A 104 -20.22 62.89 44.23
C ILE A 104 -20.14 64.29 43.65
N VAL A 105 -20.66 65.28 44.39
CA VAL A 105 -20.51 66.70 44.07
C VAL A 105 -19.42 67.32 44.96
N ILE A 106 -18.43 67.97 44.38
CA ILE A 106 -17.42 68.72 45.12
C ILE A 106 -17.65 70.21 44.89
N PHE A 107 -18.12 70.89 45.93
CA PHE A 107 -18.25 72.34 45.94
C PHE A 107 -16.88 72.98 46.19
N TYR A 108 -16.31 73.63 45.16
CA TYR A 108 -14.94 74.15 45.20
C TYR A 108 -14.78 75.42 44.35
N ASP A 109 -13.89 76.32 44.80
CA ASP A 109 -13.43 77.49 44.04
C ASP A 109 -11.89 77.55 44.04
N GLN A 110 -11.27 78.07 42.98
CA GLN A 110 -9.81 78.17 42.87
C GLN A 110 -9.18 79.00 44.01
N ASN A 111 -9.95 79.92 44.62
CA ASN A 111 -9.51 80.75 45.75
C ASN A 111 -9.62 80.04 47.12
N GLY A 112 -10.09 78.78 47.14
CA GLY A 112 -9.94 77.84 48.24
C GLY A 112 -11.03 77.84 49.32
N VAL A 113 -11.87 78.87 49.46
CA VAL A 113 -12.97 78.88 50.45
C VAL A 113 -14.24 79.54 49.90
N LEU A 114 -15.30 78.75 49.75
CA LEU A 114 -16.65 79.24 49.49
C LEU A 114 -17.23 79.89 50.77
N PRO A 115 -17.73 81.14 50.72
CA PRO A 115 -18.31 81.86 51.85
C PRO A 115 -19.78 81.48 52.10
N LEU A 116 -20.10 80.19 52.05
CA LEU A 116 -21.45 79.65 52.23
C LEU A 116 -21.49 78.69 53.43
N SER A 117 -22.69 78.51 54.01
CA SER A 117 -22.89 77.55 55.09
C SER A 117 -22.76 76.11 54.57
N VAL A 118 -21.71 75.41 55.01
CA VAL A 118 -21.43 74.02 54.62
C VAL A 118 -22.61 73.11 54.94
N ASN A 119 -23.20 73.24 56.14
CA ASN A 119 -24.30 72.40 56.57
C ASN A 119 -25.57 72.61 55.75
N GLU A 120 -25.84 73.85 55.32
CA GLU A 120 -27.01 74.15 54.47
C GLU A 120 -26.82 73.60 53.06
N LEU A 121 -25.62 73.74 52.47
CA LEU A 121 -25.30 73.17 51.15
C LEU A 121 -25.40 71.64 51.14
N LEU A 122 -24.82 70.97 52.15
CA LEU A 122 -24.90 69.52 52.25
C LEU A 122 -26.34 69.04 52.47
N ALA A 123 -27.09 69.70 53.37
CA ALA A 123 -28.48 69.34 53.61
C ALA A 123 -29.36 69.55 52.37
N ASP A 124 -29.17 70.63 51.62
CA ASP A 124 -29.91 70.90 50.39
C ASP A 124 -29.66 69.81 49.32
N VAL A 125 -28.40 69.41 49.13
CA VAL A 125 -28.07 68.29 48.21
C VAL A 125 -28.70 67.00 48.69
N TRP A 126 -28.58 66.63 49.97
CA TRP A 126 -29.10 65.35 50.45
C TRP A 126 -30.63 65.27 50.47
N VAL A 127 -31.33 66.40 50.62
CA VAL A 127 -32.80 66.45 50.58
C VAL A 127 -33.32 66.42 49.15
N ASN A 128 -32.73 67.23 48.25
CA ASN A 128 -33.20 67.35 46.87
C ASN A 128 -32.68 66.21 45.99
N TYR A 129 -31.49 65.68 46.29
CA TYR A 129 -30.80 64.64 45.52
C TYR A 129 -30.22 63.56 46.45
N PRO A 130 -31.07 62.70 47.05
CA PRO A 130 -30.67 61.75 48.09
C PRO A 130 -29.67 60.69 47.65
N SER A 131 -29.57 60.44 46.34
CA SER A 131 -28.64 59.51 45.70
C SER A 131 -27.21 60.06 45.58
N LEU A 132 -27.02 61.37 45.79
CA LEU A 132 -25.72 62.02 45.71
C LEU A 132 -25.05 62.09 47.09
N GLU A 133 -23.73 62.27 47.07
CA GLU A 133 -22.95 62.74 48.20
C GLU A 133 -22.26 64.05 47.82
N ALA A 134 -21.96 64.89 48.81
CA ALA A 134 -21.31 66.16 48.58
C ALA A 134 -20.15 66.44 49.55
N PHE A 135 -19.14 67.13 49.03
CA PHE A 135 -18.02 67.67 49.79
C PHE A 135 -17.94 69.17 49.53
N VAL A 136 -17.64 69.97 50.56
CA VAL A 136 -17.51 71.43 50.44
C VAL A 136 -16.10 71.84 50.86
N ASN A 137 -15.43 72.63 50.02
CA ASN A 137 -14.06 73.12 50.26
C ASN A 137 -13.05 71.98 50.56
N LEU A 138 -13.21 70.80 49.96
CA LEU A 138 -12.29 69.68 50.14
C LEU A 138 -10.93 70.05 49.54
N PHE A 139 -9.85 70.04 50.34
CA PHE A 139 -8.53 70.38 49.81
C PHE A 139 -7.98 69.26 48.90
N PRO A 140 -7.15 69.56 47.88
CA PRO A 140 -6.61 68.53 46.98
C PRO A 140 -5.90 67.35 47.67
N HIS A 141 -5.20 67.59 48.79
CA HIS A 141 -4.53 66.52 49.54
C HIS A 141 -5.51 65.58 50.29
N GLU A 142 -6.76 66.00 50.48
CA GLU A 142 -7.85 65.23 51.09
C GLU A 142 -8.75 64.57 50.04
N PHE A 143 -8.47 64.73 48.74
CA PHE A 143 -9.29 64.17 47.65
C PHE A 143 -9.47 62.64 47.73
N HIS A 144 -8.53 61.95 48.37
CA HIS A 144 -8.64 60.52 48.64
C HIS A 144 -9.92 60.14 49.41
N GLN A 145 -10.48 61.03 50.24
CA GLN A 145 -11.75 60.79 50.94
C GLN A 145 -12.93 60.65 49.97
N ALA A 146 -13.02 61.55 48.98
CA ALA A 146 -14.06 61.48 47.96
C ALA A 146 -13.93 60.20 47.12
N LEU A 147 -12.71 59.83 46.73
CA LEU A 147 -12.45 58.61 45.98
C LEU A 147 -12.78 57.35 46.79
N GLN A 148 -12.44 57.30 48.08
CA GLN A 148 -12.81 56.18 48.95
C GLN A 148 -14.33 56.02 49.07
N SER A 149 -15.07 57.11 49.29
CA SER A 149 -16.53 57.11 49.33
C SER A 149 -17.15 56.63 48.01
N LEU A 150 -16.59 57.06 46.87
CA LEU A 150 -17.07 56.65 45.56
C LEU A 150 -16.81 55.16 45.30
N CYS A 151 -15.59 54.68 45.55
CA CYS A 151 -15.22 53.29 45.35
C CYS A 151 -16.05 52.32 46.19
N LEU A 152 -16.30 52.67 47.46
CA LEU A 152 -17.14 51.84 48.34
C LEU A 152 -18.57 51.71 47.79
N ALA A 153 -19.10 52.80 47.23
CA ALA A 153 -20.40 52.80 46.56
C ALA A 153 -20.40 51.99 45.26
N MET A 154 -19.35 52.11 44.43
CA MET A 154 -19.18 51.33 43.20
C MET A 154 -19.12 49.82 43.47
N ILE A 155 -18.38 49.39 44.51
CA ILE A 155 -18.28 47.96 44.89
C ILE A 155 -19.62 47.43 45.39
N LYS A 156 -20.31 48.18 46.25
CA LYS A 156 -21.57 47.73 46.87
C LYS A 156 -22.80 47.93 45.98
N GLY A 157 -22.67 48.63 44.85
CA GLY A 157 -23.79 49.00 43.98
C GLY A 157 -24.80 49.89 44.71
N ASP A 158 -24.31 50.87 45.47
CA ASP A 158 -25.12 51.68 46.38
C ASP A 158 -24.73 53.16 46.30
N THR A 159 -25.49 54.07 46.93
CA THR A 159 -25.16 55.52 46.86
C THR A 159 -23.90 55.86 47.67
N PRO A 160 -23.06 56.81 47.21
CA PRO A 160 -21.90 57.29 47.97
C PRO A 160 -22.29 57.80 49.35
N LEU A 161 -21.44 57.49 50.33
CA LEU A 161 -21.58 57.91 51.71
C LEU A 161 -20.23 58.36 52.25
N ASN A 162 -20.14 59.61 52.71
CA ASN A 162 -19.01 60.09 53.45
C ASN A 162 -19.13 59.64 54.92
N ILE A 163 -18.23 58.76 55.35
CA ILE A 163 -18.23 58.16 56.70
C ILE A 163 -18.06 59.23 57.79
N GLU A 164 -17.38 60.34 57.52
CA GLU A 164 -17.10 61.37 58.52
C GLU A 164 -18.34 62.18 58.91
N ASN A 165 -19.26 62.41 57.96
CA ASN A 165 -20.47 63.22 58.16
C ASN A 165 -21.79 62.42 58.02
N ALA A 166 -21.72 61.10 57.79
CA ALA A 166 -22.87 60.21 57.62
C ALA A 166 -23.92 60.31 58.74
N TRP A 167 -23.50 60.62 59.97
CA TRP A 167 -24.41 60.82 61.11
C TRP A 167 -25.44 61.94 60.87
N MET A 168 -25.11 62.96 60.06
CA MET A 168 -26.02 64.05 59.68
C MET A 168 -27.13 63.58 58.73
N ARG A 169 -26.84 62.56 57.90
CA ARG A 169 -27.80 61.99 56.93
C ARG A 169 -28.78 61.01 57.57
N PHE A 170 -28.42 60.42 58.71
CA PHE A 170 -29.27 59.47 59.43
C PHE A 170 -30.71 59.97 59.66
N PRO A 171 -30.96 61.15 60.27
CA PRO A 171 -32.32 61.65 60.46
C PRO A 171 -33.04 61.97 59.13
N ILE A 172 -32.31 62.38 58.09
CA ILE A 172 -32.86 62.65 56.76
C ILE A 172 -33.41 61.36 56.14
N PHE A 173 -32.64 60.27 56.15
CA PHE A 173 -33.09 58.97 55.63
C PHE A 173 -34.28 58.40 56.39
N ILE A 174 -34.35 58.59 57.71
CA ILE A 174 -35.52 58.19 58.49
C ILE A 174 -36.77 59.01 58.11
N GLN A 175 -36.64 60.33 57.93
CA GLN A 175 -37.75 61.17 57.48
C GLN A 175 -38.23 60.77 56.07
N MET A 176 -37.29 60.56 55.15
CA MET A 176 -37.59 60.09 53.80
C MET A 176 -38.30 58.74 53.79
N ALA A 177 -37.81 57.78 54.59
CA ALA A 177 -38.43 56.48 54.74
C ALA A 177 -39.90 56.59 55.17
N ASN A 178 -40.21 57.48 56.12
CA ASN A 178 -41.57 57.71 56.58
C ASN A 178 -42.44 58.34 55.49
N ILE A 179 -41.94 59.35 54.77
CA ILE A 179 -42.66 59.97 53.64
C ILE A 179 -42.99 58.93 52.58
N TYR A 180 -42.00 58.15 52.13
CA TYR A 180 -42.22 57.11 51.12
C TYR A 180 -43.14 55.99 51.61
N PHE A 181 -43.08 55.65 52.90
CA PHE A 181 -43.99 54.67 53.49
C PHE A 181 -45.45 55.15 53.48
N GLU A 182 -45.70 56.41 53.84
CA GLU A 182 -47.03 57.03 53.78
C GLU A 182 -47.57 57.08 52.34
N GLU A 183 -46.69 57.34 51.36
CA GLU A 183 -47.00 57.31 49.93
C GLU A 183 -47.18 55.88 49.37
N LYS A 184 -46.99 54.84 50.20
CA LYS A 184 -46.97 53.41 49.81
C LYS A 184 -45.89 53.06 48.80
N ASN A 185 -44.86 53.90 48.69
CA ASN A 185 -43.70 53.67 47.86
C ASN A 185 -42.66 52.82 48.60
N TYR A 186 -43.01 51.54 48.82
CA TYR A 186 -42.25 50.64 49.70
C TYR A 186 -40.82 50.38 49.24
N TYR A 187 -40.52 50.50 47.93
CA TYR A 187 -39.17 50.31 47.41
C TYR A 187 -38.22 51.40 47.91
N TYR A 188 -38.56 52.68 47.68
CA TYR A 188 -37.72 53.79 48.13
C TYR A 188 -37.74 53.94 49.66
N ALA A 189 -38.85 53.58 50.31
CA ALA A 189 -38.89 53.46 51.76
C ALA A 189 -37.86 52.42 52.25
N ALA A 190 -37.85 51.22 51.66
CA ALA A 190 -36.91 50.16 52.03
C ALA A 190 -35.44 50.56 51.79
N GLN A 191 -35.14 51.23 50.67
CA GLN A 191 -33.80 51.74 50.40
C GLN A 191 -33.36 52.80 51.43
N ALA A 192 -34.21 53.76 51.77
CA ALA A 192 -33.91 54.78 52.77
C ALA A 192 -33.67 54.17 54.16
N VAL A 193 -34.48 53.18 54.57
CA VAL A 193 -34.27 52.45 55.83
C VAL A 193 -32.98 51.62 55.78
N ARG A 194 -32.66 50.97 54.65
CA ARG A 194 -31.39 50.25 54.46
C ARG A 194 -30.19 51.18 54.63
N LYS A 195 -30.26 52.40 54.11
CA LYS A 195 -29.21 53.43 54.30
C LYS A 195 -29.08 53.88 55.74
N ALA A 196 -30.21 54.11 56.43
CA ALA A 196 -30.20 54.40 57.85
C ALA A 196 -29.58 53.24 58.65
N ALA A 197 -29.86 51.98 58.29
CA ALA A 197 -29.25 50.80 58.90
C ALA A 197 -27.73 50.76 58.69
N GLN A 198 -27.23 50.97 57.46
CA GLN A 198 -25.78 51.03 57.19
C GLN A 198 -25.08 52.11 58.04
N ILE A 199 -25.69 53.29 58.17
CA ILE A 199 -25.14 54.36 59.01
C ILE A 199 -25.16 53.95 60.50
N ALA A 200 -26.25 53.33 60.98
CA ALA A 200 -26.32 52.82 62.34
C ALA A 200 -25.25 51.77 62.62
N GLU A 201 -24.94 50.91 61.64
CA GLU A 201 -23.86 49.91 61.71
C GLU A 201 -22.48 50.57 61.85
N ILE A 202 -22.16 51.51 60.96
CA ILE A 202 -20.87 52.23 60.95
C ILE A 202 -20.59 52.90 62.30
N TYR A 203 -21.61 53.49 62.92
CA TYR A 203 -21.48 54.17 64.22
C TYR A 203 -21.83 53.28 65.42
N ASN A 204 -21.98 51.97 65.23
CA ASN A 204 -22.32 50.99 66.29
C ASN A 204 -23.52 51.40 67.16
N LYS A 205 -24.59 51.89 66.54
CA LYS A 205 -25.84 52.25 67.24
C LYS A 205 -26.63 51.00 67.62
N GLU A 206 -27.23 50.99 68.83
CA GLU A 206 -28.02 49.87 69.33
C GLU A 206 -29.24 49.57 68.45
N GLU A 207 -29.81 50.58 67.79
CA GLU A 207 -31.00 50.43 66.95
C GLU A 207 -30.74 49.77 65.60
N TYR A 208 -29.47 49.51 65.22
CA TYR A 208 -29.09 48.89 63.93
C TYR A 208 -29.95 47.66 63.58
N TYR A 209 -30.04 46.71 64.51
CA TYR A 209 -30.80 45.47 64.31
C TYR A 209 -32.28 45.70 64.02
N ILE A 210 -32.88 46.70 64.69
CA ILE A 210 -34.30 47.05 64.51
C ILE A 210 -34.52 47.68 63.14
N ILE A 211 -33.63 48.59 62.72
CA ILE A 211 -33.72 49.30 61.45
C ILE A 211 -33.48 48.33 60.28
N SER A 212 -32.55 47.39 60.42
CA SER A 212 -32.33 46.33 59.41
C SER A 212 -33.56 45.41 59.25
N ASP A 213 -34.21 45.03 60.35
CA ASP A 213 -35.46 44.23 60.29
C ASP A 213 -36.60 45.02 59.63
N GLN A 214 -36.69 46.33 59.87
CA GLN A 214 -37.64 47.21 59.20
C GLN A 214 -37.37 47.31 57.69
N ALA A 215 -36.10 47.44 57.27
CA ALA A 215 -35.73 47.45 55.86
C ALA A 215 -36.12 46.13 55.17
N ALA A 216 -35.77 44.99 55.78
CA ALA A 216 -36.10 43.67 55.26
C ALA A 216 -37.63 43.47 55.16
N TYR A 217 -38.38 43.92 56.17
CA TYR A 217 -39.84 43.89 56.14
C TYR A 217 -40.42 44.69 54.97
N LEU A 218 -39.91 45.90 54.71
CA LEU A 218 -40.38 46.73 53.60
C LEU A 218 -40.08 46.11 52.23
N PHE A 219 -38.88 45.53 52.04
CA PHE A 219 -38.58 44.76 50.83
C PHE A 219 -39.50 43.55 50.66
N SER A 220 -39.84 42.85 51.74
CA SER A 220 -40.77 41.72 51.68
C SER A 220 -42.19 42.10 51.23
N LYS A 221 -42.64 43.34 51.45
CA LYS A 221 -43.97 43.82 51.03
C LYS A 221 -44.15 43.89 49.52
N ILE A 222 -43.05 43.98 48.78
CA ILE A 222 -43.02 44.04 47.32
C ILE A 222 -42.44 42.76 46.69
N ASN A 223 -42.38 41.66 47.45
CA ASN A 223 -41.83 40.36 47.05
C ASN A 223 -40.33 40.35 46.70
N LEU A 224 -39.58 41.38 47.12
CA LEU A 224 -38.11 41.43 47.03
C LEU A 224 -37.50 40.65 48.20
N TYR A 225 -37.74 39.33 48.20
CA TYR A 225 -37.37 38.43 49.29
C TYR A 225 -35.86 38.19 49.38
N LEU A 226 -35.12 38.28 48.28
CA LEU A 226 -33.65 38.12 48.30
C LEU A 226 -32.97 39.33 48.95
N GLU A 227 -33.43 40.52 48.63
CA GLU A 227 -32.98 41.77 49.23
C GLU A 227 -33.24 41.78 50.74
N ALA A 228 -34.43 41.33 51.16
CA ALA A 228 -34.78 41.14 52.56
C ALA A 228 -33.90 40.08 53.25
N SER A 229 -33.58 38.99 52.55
CA SER A 229 -32.69 37.94 53.04
C SER A 229 -31.26 38.43 53.27
N ASN A 230 -30.70 39.19 52.32
CA ASN A 230 -29.33 39.68 52.37
C ASN A 230 -29.11 40.65 53.54
N ILE A 231 -30.08 41.53 53.81
CA ILE A 231 -30.01 42.45 54.96
C ILE A 231 -29.96 41.69 56.29
N LEU A 232 -30.62 40.54 56.38
CA LEU A 232 -30.71 39.76 57.62
C LEU A 232 -29.71 38.62 57.71
N GLU A 233 -28.87 38.38 56.71
CA GLU A 233 -28.01 37.20 56.65
C GLU A 233 -27.05 37.10 57.84
N GLU A 234 -26.46 38.24 58.23
CA GLU A 234 -25.53 38.35 59.37
C GLU A 234 -26.24 38.74 60.69
N ILE A 235 -27.50 39.15 60.62
CA ILE A 235 -28.29 39.65 61.76
C ILE A 235 -29.20 38.56 62.35
N ASP A 236 -30.03 37.94 61.51
CA ASP A 236 -30.98 36.89 61.87
C ASP A 236 -31.03 35.86 60.73
N ASN A 237 -30.10 34.92 60.79
CA ASN A 237 -29.96 33.84 59.81
C ASN A 237 -31.26 33.02 59.66
N GLN A 238 -32.07 32.89 60.72
CA GLN A 238 -33.33 32.15 60.63
C GLN A 238 -34.37 32.92 59.80
N LYS A 239 -34.54 34.23 60.01
CA LYS A 239 -35.39 35.07 59.17
C LYS A 239 -34.87 35.17 57.74
N SER A 240 -33.56 35.29 57.56
CA SER A 240 -32.91 35.28 56.24
C SER A 240 -33.28 34.00 55.46
N LYS A 241 -33.12 32.81 56.06
CA LYS A 241 -33.56 31.54 55.48
C LYS A 241 -35.05 31.49 55.18
N ASN A 242 -35.90 32.04 56.05
CA ASN A 242 -37.34 32.11 55.80
C ASN A 242 -37.66 32.97 54.57
N PHE A 243 -36.94 34.07 54.35
CA PHE A 243 -37.10 34.88 53.13
C PHE A 243 -36.59 34.17 51.88
N LYS A 244 -35.45 33.46 51.96
CA LYS A 244 -34.98 32.57 50.88
C LYS A 244 -36.05 31.52 50.53
N LYS A 245 -36.77 30.97 51.52
CA LYS A 245 -37.90 30.06 51.29
C LYS A 245 -39.10 30.73 50.62
N LEU A 246 -39.50 31.92 51.09
CA LEU A 246 -40.59 32.71 50.49
C LEU A 246 -40.32 33.08 49.03
N TYR A 247 -39.05 33.28 48.67
CA TYR A 247 -38.61 33.48 47.28
C TYR A 247 -38.91 32.26 46.41
N VAL A 248 -38.53 31.05 46.86
CA VAL A 248 -38.84 29.80 46.15
C VAL A 248 -40.35 29.57 46.07
N ASP A 249 -41.09 29.82 47.16
CA ASP A 249 -42.55 29.73 47.17
C ASP A 249 -43.21 30.73 46.20
N ALA A 250 -42.62 31.90 45.99
CA ALA A 250 -43.08 32.85 44.98
C ALA A 250 -42.86 32.30 43.56
N MET A 251 -41.70 31.73 43.26
CA MET A 251 -41.43 31.05 41.98
C MET A 251 -42.41 29.89 41.73
N LEU A 252 -42.68 29.07 42.74
CA LEU A 252 -43.63 27.97 42.65
C LEU A 252 -45.06 28.48 42.39
N ARG A 253 -45.47 29.59 43.03
CA ARG A 253 -46.78 30.21 42.79
C ARG A 253 -46.90 30.75 41.37
N GLU A 254 -45.84 31.38 40.86
CA GLU A 254 -45.78 31.85 39.47
C GLU A 254 -45.86 30.68 38.47
N ALA A 255 -45.10 29.62 38.72
CA ALA A 255 -45.14 28.40 37.93
C ALA A 255 -46.54 27.75 37.93
N ASN A 256 -47.22 27.72 39.07
CA ASN A 256 -48.61 27.25 39.18
C ASN A 256 -49.58 28.11 38.37
N LEU A 257 -49.37 29.42 38.32
CA LEU A 257 -50.17 30.33 37.50
C LEU A 257 -49.99 30.04 36.01
N PHE A 258 -48.76 29.81 35.54
CA PHE A 258 -48.50 29.36 34.16
C PHE A 258 -49.10 27.99 33.87
N PHE A 259 -49.00 27.05 34.81
CA PHE A 259 -49.55 25.72 34.66
C PHE A 259 -51.08 25.74 34.49
N ASN A 260 -51.78 26.55 35.30
CA ASN A 260 -53.23 26.73 35.21
C ASN A 260 -53.67 27.44 33.92
N LYS A 261 -52.80 28.24 33.31
CA LYS A 261 -53.00 28.85 31.99
C LYS A 261 -52.72 27.89 30.82
N GLN A 262 -52.33 26.64 31.10
CA GLN A 262 -51.89 25.63 30.11
C GLN A 262 -50.58 25.99 29.40
N GLU A 263 -49.82 26.94 29.93
CA GLU A 263 -48.48 27.28 29.44
C GLU A 263 -47.46 26.33 30.10
N TYR A 264 -47.54 25.04 29.75
CA TYR A 264 -46.83 23.98 30.46
C TYR A 264 -45.30 24.08 30.37
N GLU A 265 -44.75 24.59 29.27
CA GLU A 265 -43.30 24.76 29.09
C GLU A 265 -42.75 25.88 29.99
N THR A 266 -43.38 27.05 30.03
CA THR A 266 -42.99 28.15 30.94
C THR A 266 -43.16 27.75 32.39
N ALA A 267 -44.23 27.03 32.73
CA ALA A 267 -44.41 26.46 34.06
C ALA A 267 -43.27 25.51 34.44
N ALA A 268 -42.90 24.59 33.54
CA ALA A 268 -41.84 23.60 33.78
C ALA A 268 -40.48 24.26 34.03
N VAL A 269 -40.12 25.28 33.23
CA VAL A 269 -38.88 26.05 33.41
C VAL A 269 -38.84 26.73 34.78
N GLN A 270 -39.95 27.32 35.22
CA GLN A 270 -40.01 27.99 36.52
C GLN A 270 -39.96 27.00 37.69
N TYR A 271 -40.64 25.86 37.60
CA TYR A 271 -40.50 24.78 38.60
C TYR A 271 -39.07 24.23 38.67
N GLU A 272 -38.42 24.04 37.53
CA GLU A 272 -37.04 23.55 37.47
C GLU A 272 -36.07 24.56 38.09
N ARG A 273 -36.21 25.86 37.78
CA ARG A 273 -35.44 26.94 38.41
C ARG A 273 -35.62 26.98 39.92
N ALA A 274 -36.86 26.87 40.39
CA ALA A 274 -37.17 26.83 41.82
C ALA A 274 -36.45 25.65 42.51
N GLY A 275 -36.49 24.46 41.91
CA GLY A 275 -35.80 23.26 42.42
C GLY A 275 -34.27 23.39 42.43
N GLN A 276 -33.69 23.90 41.34
CA GLN A 276 -32.25 24.14 41.23
C GLN A 276 -31.76 25.18 42.27
N TRP A 277 -32.46 26.31 42.38
CA TRP A 277 -32.11 27.36 43.32
C TRP A 277 -32.21 26.87 44.77
N ALA A 278 -33.31 26.21 45.12
CA ALA A 278 -33.50 25.62 46.46
C ALA A 278 -32.43 24.57 46.79
N SER A 279 -31.98 23.80 45.79
CA SER A 279 -30.93 22.78 45.98
C SER A 279 -29.56 23.37 46.29
N ILE A 280 -29.30 24.62 45.88
CA ILE A 280 -28.03 25.33 46.11
C ILE A 280 -28.10 26.13 47.41
N GLU A 281 -29.16 26.93 47.58
CA GLU A 281 -29.23 27.96 48.63
C GLU A 281 -29.89 27.50 49.93
N LEU A 282 -30.86 26.58 49.87
CA LEU A 282 -31.64 26.13 51.04
C LEU A 282 -31.28 24.74 51.52
N LEU A 283 -30.81 23.85 50.62
CA LEU A 283 -30.52 22.45 50.89
C LEU A 283 -31.72 21.65 51.46
N GLU A 284 -32.95 22.18 51.35
CA GLU A 284 -34.19 21.52 51.79
C GLU A 284 -34.64 20.46 50.78
N ARG A 285 -34.38 19.19 51.09
CA ARG A 285 -34.67 18.06 50.17
C ARG A 285 -36.14 17.93 49.77
N GLU A 286 -37.07 18.25 50.67
CA GLU A 286 -38.51 18.12 50.41
C GLU A 286 -38.97 19.12 49.34
N LEU A 287 -38.61 20.39 49.47
CA LEU A 287 -38.94 21.46 48.54
C LEU A 287 -38.31 21.22 47.16
N VAL A 288 -37.07 20.75 47.12
CA VAL A 288 -36.37 20.38 45.88
C VAL A 288 -37.07 19.22 45.17
N SER A 289 -37.43 18.17 45.90
CA SER A 289 -38.13 17.00 45.35
C SER A 289 -39.51 17.39 44.82
N GLU A 290 -40.25 18.24 45.54
CA GLU A 290 -41.57 18.74 45.11
C GLU A 290 -41.46 19.57 43.83
N ALA A 291 -40.56 20.54 43.78
CA ALA A 291 -40.34 21.39 42.62
C ALA A 291 -39.96 20.57 41.38
N PHE A 292 -39.03 19.62 41.49
CA PHE A 292 -38.66 18.76 40.36
C PHE A 292 -39.78 17.81 39.92
N LYS A 293 -40.59 17.28 40.84
CA LYS A 293 -41.79 16.48 40.48
C LYS A 293 -42.81 17.31 39.70
N LEU A 294 -43.02 18.58 40.08
CA LEU A 294 -43.88 19.50 39.33
C LEU A 294 -43.28 19.80 37.95
N ALA A 295 -41.97 20.08 37.87
CA ALA A 295 -41.28 20.32 36.60
C ALA A 295 -41.39 19.13 35.63
N ILE A 296 -41.14 17.90 36.11
CA ILE A 296 -41.27 16.65 35.32
C ILE A 296 -42.69 16.50 34.78
N ASN A 297 -43.70 16.72 35.63
CA ASN A 297 -45.10 16.65 35.21
C ASN A 297 -45.42 17.69 34.14
N SER A 298 -44.98 18.93 34.32
CA SER A 298 -45.21 20.00 33.35
C SER A 298 -44.49 19.77 32.03
N TRP A 299 -43.25 19.25 32.04
CA TRP A 299 -42.53 18.89 30.82
C TRP A 299 -43.23 17.77 30.02
N ILE A 300 -43.81 16.78 30.69
CA ILE A 300 -44.60 15.74 30.03
C ILE A 300 -45.90 16.31 29.46
N SER A 301 -46.60 17.18 30.20
CA SER A 301 -47.78 17.90 29.69
C SER A 301 -47.46 18.81 28.49
N ALA A 302 -46.24 19.34 28.42
CA ALA A 302 -45.73 20.08 27.27
C ALA A 302 -45.30 19.18 26.09
N CYS A 303 -45.49 17.86 26.18
CA CYS A 303 -45.06 16.86 25.21
C CYS A 303 -43.53 16.83 24.97
N GLN A 304 -42.73 17.14 26.01
CA GLN A 304 -41.27 17.17 25.97
C GLN A 304 -40.69 16.22 27.03
N VAL A 305 -40.82 14.92 26.77
CA VAL A 305 -40.43 13.84 27.71
C VAL A 305 -38.90 13.79 27.89
N ASP A 306 -38.12 14.24 26.91
CA ASP A 306 -36.66 14.31 27.00
C ASP A 306 -36.18 15.26 28.12
N LYS A 307 -36.81 16.43 28.26
CA LYS A 307 -36.47 17.41 29.31
C LYS A 307 -36.87 16.89 30.69
N ALA A 308 -38.02 16.23 30.79
CA ALA A 308 -38.42 15.53 32.01
C ALA A 308 -37.40 14.47 32.43
N PHE A 309 -36.84 13.71 31.48
CA PHE A 309 -35.84 12.69 31.76
C PHE A 309 -34.48 13.24 32.17
N LYS A 310 -34.08 14.42 31.67
CA LYS A 310 -32.85 15.11 32.14
C LYS A 310 -32.93 15.44 33.62
N ILE A 311 -34.09 15.86 34.11
CA ILE A 311 -34.30 16.12 35.55
C ILE A 311 -34.21 14.79 36.32
N LEU A 312 -34.86 13.73 35.83
CA LEU A 312 -34.81 12.39 36.46
C LEU A 312 -33.41 11.79 36.53
N ASP A 313 -32.56 12.03 35.53
CA ASP A 313 -31.18 11.53 35.50
C ASP A 313 -30.32 12.15 36.61
N ASN A 314 -30.72 13.30 37.15
CA ASN A 314 -30.04 13.98 38.26
C ASN A 314 -30.59 13.58 39.64
N LEU A 315 -31.67 12.79 39.71
CA LEU A 315 -32.26 12.31 40.96
C LEU A 315 -31.72 10.93 41.37
N PRO A 316 -31.77 10.56 42.67
CA PRO A 316 -31.39 9.22 43.12
C PRO A 316 -32.18 8.13 42.41
N HIS A 317 -31.50 7.04 42.04
CA HIS A 317 -32.07 5.97 41.20
C HIS A 317 -33.41 5.40 41.71
N GLU A 318 -33.55 5.16 43.02
CA GLU A 318 -34.80 4.67 43.61
C GLU A 318 -35.95 5.68 43.47
N GLU A 319 -35.68 6.97 43.62
CA GLU A 319 -36.67 8.03 43.43
C GLU A 319 -37.05 8.17 41.95
N SER A 320 -36.07 8.10 41.06
CA SER A 320 -36.29 8.14 39.61
C SER A 320 -37.15 6.96 39.12
N GLN A 321 -36.91 5.75 39.61
CA GLN A 321 -37.76 4.59 39.28
C GLN A 321 -39.20 4.77 39.78
N ASN A 322 -39.39 5.26 41.00
CA ASN A 322 -40.72 5.51 41.56
C ASN A 322 -41.49 6.58 40.78
N ILE A 323 -40.81 7.63 40.31
CA ILE A 323 -41.42 8.67 39.48
C ILE A 323 -41.76 8.12 38.08
N LEU A 324 -40.85 7.35 37.45
CA LEU A 324 -41.11 6.72 36.15
C LEU A 324 -42.37 5.84 36.18
N LYS A 325 -42.54 4.99 37.19
CA LYS A 325 -43.76 4.17 37.33
C LYS A 325 -45.05 5.00 37.34
N ARG A 326 -45.02 6.21 37.92
CA ARG A 326 -46.20 7.09 38.05
C ARG A 326 -46.50 7.91 36.80
N ILE A 327 -45.50 8.20 35.97
CA ILE A 327 -45.65 9.11 34.82
C ILE A 327 -45.87 8.38 33.49
N SER A 328 -45.75 7.04 33.46
CA SER A 328 -45.93 6.22 32.25
C SER A 328 -47.29 6.45 31.57
N GLU A 329 -48.37 6.49 32.36
CA GLU A 329 -49.73 6.80 31.87
C GLU A 329 -49.82 8.22 31.31
N LYS A 330 -49.15 9.20 31.93
CA LYS A 330 -49.13 10.59 31.44
C LYS A 330 -48.36 10.73 30.13
N ILE A 331 -47.26 9.99 29.97
CA ILE A 331 -46.53 9.92 28.70
C ILE A 331 -47.41 9.31 27.61
N GLY A 332 -48.15 8.24 27.96
CA GLY A 332 -49.16 7.65 27.09
C GLY A 332 -50.23 8.65 26.65
N ALA A 333 -50.81 9.39 27.59
CA ALA A 333 -51.82 10.41 27.31
C ALA A 333 -51.27 11.60 26.48
N ALA A 334 -50.03 12.03 26.73
CA ALA A 334 -49.37 13.06 25.92
C ALA A 334 -49.18 12.59 24.46
N ALA A 335 -48.82 11.32 24.27
CA ALA A 335 -48.71 10.74 22.94
C ALA A 335 -50.09 10.62 22.25
N GLU A 336 -51.15 10.26 22.99
CA GLU A 336 -52.53 10.26 22.47
C GLU A 336 -52.97 11.66 22.04
N PHE A 337 -52.69 12.69 22.83
CA PHE A 337 -52.96 14.07 22.44
C PHE A 337 -52.24 14.46 21.15
N LEU A 338 -50.95 14.09 21.00
CA LEU A 338 -50.20 14.32 19.76
C LEU A 338 -50.82 13.60 18.56
N VAL A 339 -51.41 12.41 18.76
CA VAL A 339 -52.16 11.67 17.74
C VAL A 339 -53.45 12.39 17.37
N GLU A 340 -54.20 12.93 18.34
CA GLU A 340 -55.44 13.70 18.10
C GLU A 340 -55.21 14.94 17.24
N ILE A 341 -54.07 15.62 17.40
CA ILE A 341 -53.68 16.78 16.58
C ILE A 341 -52.88 16.40 15.32
N GLU A 342 -52.93 15.13 14.92
CA GLU A 342 -52.28 14.57 13.72
C GLU A 342 -50.74 14.70 13.67
N LYS A 343 -50.09 14.91 14.82
CA LYS A 343 -48.62 14.97 14.94
C LYS A 343 -48.02 13.59 15.27
N PHE A 344 -48.30 12.61 14.41
CA PHE A 344 -47.91 11.21 14.62
C PHE A 344 -46.40 10.99 14.78
N GLU A 345 -45.58 11.73 14.04
CA GLU A 345 -44.12 11.61 14.10
C GLU A 345 -43.55 12.08 15.45
N LEU A 346 -44.07 13.18 15.99
CA LEU A 346 -43.69 13.62 17.34
C LEU A 346 -44.16 12.62 18.40
N ALA A 347 -45.37 12.05 18.25
CA ALA A 347 -45.85 11.00 19.16
C ALA A 347 -44.93 9.77 19.13
N ARG A 348 -44.50 9.36 17.93
CA ARG A 348 -43.55 8.27 17.71
C ARG A 348 -42.21 8.55 18.42
N GLU A 349 -41.64 9.73 18.23
CA GLU A 349 -40.37 10.14 18.85
C GLU A 349 -40.43 10.13 20.38
N GLN A 350 -41.46 10.76 20.95
CA GLN A 350 -41.63 10.84 22.41
C GLN A 350 -41.80 9.45 23.04
N LEU A 351 -42.58 8.56 22.42
CA LEU A 351 -42.76 7.19 22.89
C LEU A 351 -41.48 6.36 22.76
N TYR A 352 -40.67 6.56 21.72
CA TYR A 352 -39.37 5.89 21.59
C TYR A 352 -38.38 6.30 22.68
N LEU A 353 -38.32 7.59 22.98
CA LEU A 353 -37.50 8.10 24.08
C LEU A 353 -37.93 7.46 25.40
N ALA A 354 -39.25 7.38 25.63
CA ALA A 354 -39.81 6.71 26.79
C ALA A 354 -39.44 5.21 26.83
N ILE A 355 -39.71 4.44 25.79
CA ILE A 355 -39.39 3.01 25.72
C ILE A 355 -37.91 2.74 26.03
N ASN A 356 -36.99 3.53 25.46
CA ASN A 356 -35.55 3.40 25.72
C ASN A 356 -35.20 3.66 27.20
N LYS A 357 -35.78 4.70 27.81
CA LYS A 357 -35.57 4.99 29.23
C LYS A 357 -36.14 3.88 30.11
N TYR A 358 -37.36 3.42 29.88
CA TYR A 358 -38.00 2.36 30.68
C TYR A 358 -37.32 1.00 30.52
N GLN A 359 -36.79 0.70 29.34
CA GLN A 359 -35.98 -0.49 29.10
C GLN A 359 -34.67 -0.47 29.89
N ARG A 360 -33.97 0.68 29.96
CA ARG A 360 -32.75 0.85 30.77
C ARG A 360 -33.00 0.67 32.26
N GLU A 361 -34.14 1.16 32.74
CA GLU A 361 -34.54 1.12 34.15
C GLU A 361 -35.24 -0.21 34.52
N ALA A 362 -35.33 -1.17 33.60
CA ALA A 362 -35.93 -2.49 33.78
C ALA A 362 -37.40 -2.49 34.24
N LEU A 363 -38.20 -1.52 33.79
CA LEU A 363 -39.63 -1.38 34.11
C LEU A 363 -40.50 -2.11 33.09
N SER A 364 -40.69 -3.43 33.24
CA SER A 364 -41.28 -4.29 32.21
C SER A 364 -42.75 -3.98 31.87
N ASP A 365 -43.56 -3.68 32.89
CA ASP A 365 -45.01 -3.55 32.71
C ASP A 365 -45.35 -2.22 32.03
N GLU A 366 -44.72 -1.14 32.47
CA GLU A 366 -44.82 0.18 31.86
C GLU A 366 -44.18 0.21 30.46
N LEU A 367 -43.08 -0.51 30.25
CA LEU A 367 -42.46 -0.68 28.93
C LEU A 367 -43.46 -1.31 27.95
N LEU A 368 -44.13 -2.40 28.34
CA LEU A 368 -45.14 -3.06 27.52
C LEU A 368 -46.29 -2.11 27.19
N TYR A 369 -46.77 -1.34 28.16
CA TYR A 369 -47.82 -0.32 27.96
C TYR A 369 -47.40 0.74 26.92
N LEU A 370 -46.21 1.32 27.06
CA LEU A 370 -45.71 2.34 26.15
C LEU A 370 -45.43 1.78 24.74
N THR A 371 -44.95 0.54 24.62
CA THR A 371 -44.76 -0.12 23.31
C THR A 371 -46.09 -0.42 22.63
N ASN A 372 -47.15 -0.77 23.37
CA ASN A 372 -48.49 -0.89 22.80
C ASN A 372 -48.94 0.45 22.18
N LYS A 373 -48.79 1.55 22.92
CA LYS A 373 -49.13 2.90 22.42
C LYS A 373 -48.32 3.28 21.18
N LEU A 374 -47.02 2.98 21.17
CA LEU A 374 -46.17 3.24 19.99
C LEU A 374 -46.66 2.43 18.78
N THR A 375 -47.01 1.17 19.00
CA THR A 375 -47.52 0.29 17.94
C THR A 375 -48.80 0.86 17.32
N ASP A 376 -49.71 1.40 18.15
CA ASP A 376 -50.93 2.06 17.67
C ASP A 376 -50.61 3.29 16.80
N VAL A 377 -49.64 4.13 17.21
CA VAL A 377 -49.17 5.28 16.42
C VAL A 377 -48.57 4.82 15.08
N LEU A 378 -47.68 3.83 15.10
CA LEU A 378 -47.05 3.30 13.89
C LEU A 378 -48.09 2.73 12.91
N ILE A 379 -49.15 2.07 13.41
CA ILE A 379 -50.25 1.60 12.57
C ILE A 379 -50.97 2.77 11.86
N GLN A 380 -51.14 3.92 12.53
CA GLN A 380 -51.73 5.10 11.90
C GLN A 380 -50.80 5.70 10.84
N ILE A 381 -49.50 5.81 11.13
CA ILE A 381 -48.48 6.26 10.16
C ILE A 381 -48.47 5.33 8.95
N PHE A 382 -48.50 4.01 9.17
CA PHE A 382 -48.54 3.00 8.11
C PHE A 382 -49.78 3.14 7.23
N LYS A 383 -50.96 3.41 7.82
CA LYS A 383 -52.19 3.69 7.05
C LYS A 383 -52.06 4.93 6.17
N ILE A 384 -51.48 6.01 6.71
CA ILE A 384 -51.32 7.28 5.99
C ILE A 384 -50.34 7.11 4.83
N GLN A 385 -49.15 6.58 5.08
CA GLN A 385 -48.11 6.36 4.06
C GLN A 385 -48.59 5.43 2.94
N THR A 386 -49.38 4.40 3.28
CA THR A 386 -49.99 3.51 2.28
C THR A 386 -51.00 4.25 1.41
N LYS A 387 -51.79 5.17 1.99
CA LYS A 387 -52.75 6.00 1.23
C LYS A 387 -52.07 7.06 0.35
N THR A 388 -50.98 7.66 0.81
CA THR A 388 -50.21 8.67 0.07
C THR A 388 -49.25 8.07 -0.96
N SER A 389 -49.25 6.74 -1.14
CA SER A 389 -48.39 6.02 -2.09
C SER A 389 -46.87 6.17 -1.81
N GLU A 390 -46.50 6.44 -0.56
CA GLU A 390 -45.12 6.42 -0.06
C GLU A 390 -44.69 4.98 0.24
N ILE A 391 -44.68 4.13 -0.79
CA ILE A 391 -44.58 2.67 -0.67
C ILE A 391 -43.35 2.20 0.13
N TYR A 392 -42.20 2.87 0.01
CA TYR A 392 -41.00 2.47 0.75
C TYR A 392 -41.09 2.86 2.23
N ALA A 393 -41.59 4.07 2.54
CA ALA A 393 -41.81 4.52 3.91
C ALA A 393 -42.83 3.61 4.62
N ALA A 394 -43.94 3.29 3.95
CA ALA A 394 -44.95 2.35 4.44
C ALA A 394 -44.35 0.97 4.75
N LYS A 395 -43.47 0.43 3.88
CA LYS A 395 -42.78 -0.83 4.12
C LYS A 395 -41.86 -0.76 5.36
N TYR A 396 -41.10 0.32 5.52
CA TYR A 396 -40.24 0.49 6.69
C TYR A 396 -41.05 0.57 7.99
N THR A 397 -42.13 1.35 8.01
CA THR A 397 -43.04 1.45 9.15
C THR A 397 -43.68 0.10 9.49
N TYR A 398 -44.02 -0.71 8.48
CA TYR A 398 -44.53 -2.06 8.72
C TYR A 398 -43.48 -3.00 9.34
N ASP A 399 -42.24 -3.00 8.83
CA ASP A 399 -41.15 -3.77 9.45
C ASP A 399 -40.89 -3.30 10.90
N GLU A 400 -41.03 -2.00 11.15
CA GLU A 400 -40.92 -1.40 12.48
C GLU A 400 -42.02 -1.93 13.43
N ILE A 401 -43.26 -2.04 12.96
CA ILE A 401 -44.38 -2.64 13.70
C ILE A 401 -44.09 -4.12 14.03
N GLU A 402 -43.61 -4.92 13.07
CA GLU A 402 -43.26 -6.33 13.31
C GLU A 402 -42.16 -6.47 14.37
N ASN A 403 -41.14 -5.61 14.30
CA ASN A 403 -40.07 -5.60 15.30
C ASN A 403 -40.62 -5.28 16.70
N MET A 404 -41.59 -4.36 16.83
CA MET A 404 -42.22 -4.08 18.12
C MET A 404 -42.99 -5.28 18.66
N TRP A 405 -43.75 -5.97 17.81
CA TRP A 405 -44.48 -7.19 18.18
C TRP A 405 -43.55 -8.31 18.64
N ASP A 406 -42.48 -8.57 17.89
CA ASP A 406 -41.59 -9.70 18.17
C ASP A 406 -40.64 -9.41 19.34
N SER A 407 -40.10 -8.19 19.44
CA SER A 407 -39.10 -7.82 20.45
C SER A 407 -39.69 -7.61 21.84
N TYR A 408 -40.89 -7.02 21.93
CA TYR A 408 -41.52 -6.64 23.19
C TYR A 408 -42.76 -7.49 23.52
N LYS A 409 -43.03 -8.55 22.74
CA LYS A 409 -44.19 -9.45 22.92
C LYS A 409 -45.54 -8.73 22.94
N VAL A 410 -45.65 -7.65 22.17
CA VAL A 410 -46.91 -6.94 21.95
C VAL A 410 -47.86 -7.80 21.12
N LYS A 411 -49.15 -7.78 21.43
CA LYS A 411 -50.17 -8.54 20.69
C LYS A 411 -50.24 -8.04 19.24
N LYS A 412 -50.11 -8.97 18.28
CA LYS A 412 -50.20 -8.65 16.84
C LYS A 412 -51.61 -8.19 16.47
N THR A 413 -51.69 -7.12 15.69
CA THR A 413 -52.92 -6.60 15.09
C THR A 413 -52.98 -7.04 13.63
N ASP A 414 -54.15 -7.44 13.14
CA ASP A 414 -54.30 -7.83 11.73
C ASP A 414 -54.22 -6.58 10.81
N LEU A 415 -53.20 -6.55 9.95
CA LEU A 415 -52.92 -5.47 8.99
C LEU A 415 -53.00 -5.94 7.53
N ASP A 416 -53.51 -7.15 7.28
CA ASP A 416 -53.51 -7.78 5.95
C ASP A 416 -54.19 -6.92 4.87
N SER A 417 -55.24 -6.18 5.23
CA SER A 417 -55.96 -5.29 4.31
C SER A 417 -55.10 -4.11 3.83
N ILE A 418 -54.27 -3.54 4.69
CA ILE A 418 -53.38 -2.41 4.36
C ILE A 418 -52.14 -2.94 3.63
N LEU A 419 -51.58 -4.07 4.07
CA LEU A 419 -50.50 -4.77 3.38
C LEU A 419 -50.88 -5.13 1.95
N LYS A 420 -52.11 -5.60 1.71
CA LYS A 420 -52.61 -5.88 0.36
C LYS A 420 -52.54 -4.66 -0.55
N VAL A 421 -52.91 -3.47 -0.05
CA VAL A 421 -52.80 -2.21 -0.81
C VAL A 421 -51.34 -1.90 -1.13
N LEU A 422 -50.46 -2.01 -0.13
CA LEU A 422 -49.03 -1.78 -0.31
C LEU A 422 -48.39 -2.75 -1.33
N ILE A 423 -48.71 -4.04 -1.24
CA ILE A 423 -48.21 -5.08 -2.16
C ILE A 423 -48.66 -4.77 -3.59
N ASN A 424 -49.93 -4.43 -3.79
CA ASN A 424 -50.42 -4.03 -5.11
C ASN A 424 -49.65 -2.83 -5.66
N SER A 425 -49.39 -1.80 -4.85
CA SER A 425 -48.59 -0.65 -5.28
C SER A 425 -47.14 -1.01 -5.64
N PHE A 426 -46.51 -1.99 -4.98
CA PHE A 426 -45.19 -2.50 -5.38
C PHE A 426 -45.24 -3.30 -6.69
N LEU A 427 -46.29 -4.10 -6.90
CA LEU A 427 -46.51 -4.84 -8.14
C LEU A 427 -46.74 -3.88 -9.33
N GLU A 428 -47.52 -2.81 -9.15
CA GLU A 428 -47.73 -1.78 -10.17
C GLU A 428 -46.45 -1.04 -10.57
N LYS A 429 -45.49 -0.90 -9.63
CA LYS A 429 -44.16 -0.33 -9.91
C LYS A 429 -43.12 -1.36 -10.35
N ASN A 430 -43.53 -2.59 -10.68
CA ASN A 430 -42.66 -3.70 -11.10
C ASN A 430 -41.58 -4.11 -10.07
N ASN A 431 -41.81 -3.87 -8.77
CA ASN A 431 -40.90 -4.30 -7.71
C ASN A 431 -41.38 -5.63 -7.09
N PHE A 432 -41.22 -6.70 -7.87
CA PHE A 432 -41.73 -8.03 -7.56
C PHE A 432 -41.06 -8.67 -6.33
N GLU A 433 -39.79 -8.32 -6.05
CA GLU A 433 -39.03 -8.87 -4.92
C GLU A 433 -39.63 -8.41 -3.59
N ILE A 434 -39.83 -7.10 -3.42
CA ILE A 434 -40.43 -6.55 -2.19
C ILE A 434 -41.88 -7.01 -2.06
N ALA A 435 -42.63 -7.08 -3.16
CA ALA A 435 -43.98 -7.62 -3.16
C ALA A 435 -44.01 -9.08 -2.66
N ALA A 436 -43.11 -9.94 -3.13
CA ALA A 436 -43.02 -11.34 -2.69
C ALA A 436 -42.69 -11.46 -1.19
N ILE A 437 -41.76 -10.63 -0.69
CA ILE A 437 -41.43 -10.58 0.74
C ILE A 437 -42.67 -10.22 1.56
N LEU A 438 -43.39 -9.16 1.17
CA LEU A 438 -44.59 -8.71 1.88
C LEU A 438 -45.75 -9.70 1.76
N ILE A 439 -45.91 -10.40 0.63
CA ILE A 439 -46.90 -11.48 0.47
C ILE A 439 -46.66 -12.58 1.50
N ASN A 440 -45.41 -12.97 1.75
CA ASN A 440 -45.09 -14.00 2.75
C ASN A 440 -45.46 -13.58 4.18
N LYS A 441 -45.50 -12.28 4.46
CA LYS A 441 -45.82 -11.71 5.78
C LYS A 441 -47.31 -11.58 6.08
N LEU A 442 -48.19 -11.72 5.07
CA LEU A 442 -49.65 -11.75 5.31
C LEU A 442 -50.05 -12.91 6.22
N ASN A 443 -51.15 -12.78 6.96
CA ASN A 443 -51.68 -13.90 7.75
C ASN A 443 -52.67 -14.76 6.94
N SER A 444 -53.45 -14.15 6.06
CA SER A 444 -54.49 -14.79 5.25
C SER A 444 -53.92 -15.52 4.04
N LEU A 445 -54.08 -16.85 4.03
CA LEU A 445 -53.65 -17.72 2.93
C LEU A 445 -54.36 -17.43 1.59
N MET A 446 -55.63 -17.02 1.62
CA MET A 446 -56.41 -16.69 0.42
C MET A 446 -55.83 -15.46 -0.31
N VAL A 447 -55.59 -14.38 0.45
CA VAL A 447 -54.96 -13.15 -0.08
C VAL A 447 -53.54 -13.41 -0.60
N LYS A 448 -52.76 -14.29 0.04
CA LYS A 448 -51.44 -14.70 -0.48
C LYS A 448 -51.52 -15.34 -1.85
N GLN A 449 -52.45 -16.29 -2.03
CA GLN A 449 -52.62 -17.00 -3.29
C GLN A 449 -53.06 -16.05 -4.41
N ASP A 450 -53.99 -15.13 -4.13
CA ASP A 450 -54.47 -14.16 -5.11
C ASP A 450 -53.35 -13.19 -5.54
N LEU A 451 -52.60 -12.62 -4.60
CA LEU A 451 -51.50 -11.69 -4.90
C LEU A 451 -50.33 -12.37 -5.60
N SER A 452 -50.04 -13.63 -5.26
CA SER A 452 -48.98 -14.40 -5.94
C SER A 452 -49.33 -14.66 -7.40
N LYS A 453 -50.60 -14.95 -7.72
CA LYS A 453 -51.07 -15.10 -9.11
C LYS A 453 -51.00 -13.79 -9.88
N ILE A 454 -51.38 -12.67 -9.25
CA ILE A 454 -51.29 -11.33 -9.86
C ILE A 454 -49.82 -10.99 -10.12
N SER A 455 -48.92 -11.25 -9.17
CA SER A 455 -47.48 -11.04 -9.31
C SER A 455 -46.90 -11.82 -10.49
N ALA A 456 -47.16 -13.12 -10.59
CA ALA A 456 -46.66 -13.96 -11.68
C ALA A 456 -47.13 -13.45 -13.06
N ASN A 457 -48.41 -13.12 -13.19
CA ASN A 457 -48.96 -12.59 -14.44
C ASN A 457 -48.36 -11.24 -14.87
N LEU A 458 -48.05 -10.36 -13.91
CA LEU A 458 -47.43 -9.06 -14.19
C LEU A 458 -45.94 -9.19 -14.50
N GLU A 459 -45.24 -10.08 -13.79
CA GLU A 459 -43.83 -10.37 -14.01
C GLU A 459 -43.58 -10.97 -15.41
N ASP A 460 -44.44 -11.90 -15.85
CA ASP A 460 -44.38 -12.48 -17.19
C ASP A 460 -44.60 -11.41 -18.28
N LYS A 461 -45.60 -10.53 -18.11
CA LYS A 461 -45.84 -9.40 -19.03
C LYS A 461 -44.67 -8.42 -19.07
N TYR A 462 -44.02 -8.16 -17.95
CA TYR A 462 -42.86 -7.27 -17.86
C TYR A 462 -41.63 -7.88 -18.55
N LYS A 463 -41.37 -9.18 -18.35
CA LYS A 463 -40.31 -9.93 -19.05
C LYS A 463 -40.51 -9.91 -20.57
N ASP A 464 -41.74 -10.10 -21.04
CA ASP A 464 -42.08 -10.02 -22.46
C ASP A 464 -41.85 -8.62 -23.05
N SER A 465 -42.15 -7.56 -22.29
CA SER A 465 -41.90 -6.18 -22.69
C SER A 465 -40.40 -5.87 -22.80
N ILE A 466 -39.60 -6.27 -21.80
CA ILE A 466 -38.14 -6.10 -21.82
C ILE A 466 -37.53 -6.86 -23.01
N LYS A 467 -38.00 -8.08 -23.28
CA LYS A 467 -37.48 -8.88 -24.39
C LYS A 467 -37.66 -8.17 -25.74
N LYS A 468 -38.82 -7.55 -25.99
CA LYS A 468 -39.07 -6.74 -27.19
C LYS A 468 -38.16 -5.51 -27.27
N GLU A 469 -37.94 -4.83 -26.15
CA GLU A 469 -37.08 -3.64 -26.10
C GLU A 469 -35.61 -4.01 -26.35
N ILE A 470 -35.13 -5.11 -25.77
CA ILE A 470 -33.79 -5.67 -26.02
C ILE A 470 -33.63 -6.07 -27.49
N GLU A 471 -34.61 -6.74 -28.08
CA GLU A 471 -34.60 -7.10 -29.52
C GLU A 471 -34.48 -5.85 -30.41
N GLU A 472 -35.15 -4.75 -30.05
CA GLU A 472 -35.09 -3.49 -30.78
C GLU A 472 -33.75 -2.75 -30.63
N TYR A 473 -33.15 -2.76 -29.42
CA TYR A 473 -31.81 -2.22 -29.18
C TYR A 473 -30.71 -3.05 -29.84
N ILE A 474 -30.81 -4.37 -29.82
CA ILE A 474 -29.88 -5.26 -30.53
C ILE A 474 -29.93 -4.94 -32.02
N LYS A 475 -31.12 -4.78 -32.60
CA LYS A 475 -31.27 -4.46 -34.02
C LYS A 475 -30.66 -3.09 -34.39
N LYS A 476 -30.85 -2.06 -33.55
CA LYS A 476 -30.18 -0.76 -33.73
C LYS A 476 -28.65 -0.86 -33.55
N GLY A 477 -28.20 -1.68 -32.60
CA GLY A 477 -26.77 -1.95 -32.39
C GLY A 477 -26.15 -2.66 -33.59
N GLU A 478 -26.83 -3.63 -34.18
CA GLU A 478 -26.43 -4.31 -35.42
C GLU A 478 -26.33 -3.33 -36.59
N GLU A 479 -27.29 -2.43 -36.78
CA GLU A 479 -27.27 -1.40 -37.83
C GLU A 479 -26.07 -0.43 -37.66
N ILE A 480 -25.81 0.01 -36.43
CA ILE A 480 -24.67 0.90 -36.13
C ILE A 480 -23.35 0.17 -36.38
N LEU A 481 -23.20 -1.05 -35.88
CA LEU A 481 -21.98 -1.87 -36.07
C LEU A 481 -21.75 -2.17 -37.55
N ALA A 482 -22.79 -2.49 -38.31
CA ALA A 482 -22.70 -2.68 -39.75
C ALA A 482 -22.23 -1.40 -40.47
N GLY A 483 -22.72 -0.22 -40.04
CA GLY A 483 -22.26 1.08 -40.51
C GLY A 483 -20.77 1.33 -40.23
N PHE A 484 -20.30 1.03 -39.02
CA PHE A 484 -18.89 1.15 -38.65
C PHE A 484 -17.99 0.20 -39.44
N VAL A 485 -18.39 -1.07 -39.58
CA VAL A 485 -17.63 -2.07 -40.36
C VAL A 485 -17.52 -1.62 -41.83
N LYS A 486 -18.60 -1.08 -42.40
CA LYS A 486 -18.56 -0.56 -43.78
C LYS A 486 -17.60 0.62 -43.93
N ALA A 487 -17.65 1.59 -43.02
CA ALA A 487 -16.75 2.74 -43.04
C ALA A 487 -15.28 2.33 -42.83
N GLU A 488 -15.01 1.39 -41.92
CA GLU A 488 -13.68 0.85 -41.68
C GLU A 488 -13.11 0.17 -42.94
N LEU A 489 -13.92 -0.65 -43.62
CA LEU A 489 -13.53 -1.31 -44.87
C LEU A 489 -13.25 -0.30 -46.01
N GLU A 490 -14.04 0.77 -46.11
CA GLU A 490 -13.80 1.84 -47.09
C GLU A 490 -12.47 2.56 -46.84
N ILE A 491 -12.16 2.89 -45.58
CA ILE A 491 -10.88 3.54 -45.20
C ILE A 491 -9.70 2.63 -45.52
N ILE A 492 -9.77 1.34 -45.15
CA ILE A 492 -8.70 0.38 -45.42
C ILE A 492 -8.49 0.21 -46.94
N THR A 493 -9.58 0.16 -47.71
CA THR A 493 -9.51 0.04 -49.17
C THR A 493 -8.81 1.25 -49.81
N GLN A 494 -9.16 2.46 -49.38
CA GLN A 494 -8.50 3.68 -49.86
C GLN A 494 -7.01 3.73 -49.48
N MET A 495 -6.68 3.38 -48.23
CA MET A 495 -5.30 3.33 -47.74
C MET A 495 -4.46 2.33 -48.54
N ASN A 496 -4.98 1.13 -48.79
CA ASN A 496 -4.31 0.10 -49.58
C ASN A 496 -4.08 0.56 -51.01
N LYS A 497 -5.09 1.16 -51.65
CA LYS A 497 -4.99 1.66 -53.03
C LYS A 497 -3.86 2.69 -53.16
N LYS A 498 -3.82 3.68 -52.25
CA LYS A 498 -2.77 4.69 -52.21
C LYS A 498 -1.38 4.08 -52.05
N LYS A 499 -1.22 3.12 -51.13
CA LYS A 499 0.07 2.46 -50.88
C LYS A 499 0.55 1.63 -52.06
N ILE A 500 -0.36 0.98 -52.79
CA ILE A 500 -0.05 0.29 -54.03
C ILE A 500 0.35 1.26 -55.14
N GLU A 501 -0.33 2.39 -55.28
CA GLU A 501 0.03 3.44 -56.26
C GLU A 501 1.44 4.02 -55.98
N GLU A 502 1.75 4.29 -54.70
CA GLU A 502 3.09 4.72 -54.27
C GLU A 502 4.16 3.66 -54.60
N ALA A 503 3.87 2.37 -54.34
CA ALA A 503 4.78 1.29 -54.68
C ALA A 503 5.01 1.18 -56.20
N ASN A 504 3.96 1.28 -57.00
CA ASN A 504 4.06 1.27 -58.47
C ASN A 504 4.88 2.45 -59.00
N ALA A 505 4.82 3.61 -58.35
CA ALA A 505 5.68 4.76 -58.69
C ALA A 505 7.17 4.50 -58.40
N PHE A 506 7.51 3.64 -57.43
CA PHE A 506 8.89 3.18 -57.24
C PHE A 506 9.32 2.16 -58.29
N VAL A 507 8.39 1.31 -58.77
CA VAL A 507 8.63 0.35 -59.85
C VAL A 507 8.96 1.07 -61.16
N THR A 508 8.24 2.14 -61.52
CA THR A 508 8.55 2.94 -62.73
C THR A 508 9.94 3.58 -62.68
N GLN A 509 10.50 3.78 -61.48
CA GLN A 509 11.88 4.22 -61.25
C GLN A 509 12.91 3.09 -61.17
N LYS A 510 12.52 1.84 -61.48
CA LYS A 510 13.32 0.61 -61.33
C LYS A 510 13.79 0.32 -59.89
N LYS A 511 13.08 0.83 -58.87
CA LYS A 511 13.42 0.65 -57.44
C LYS A 511 12.57 -0.45 -56.79
N HIS A 512 12.67 -1.68 -57.31
CA HIS A 512 11.85 -2.83 -56.89
C HIS A 512 12.00 -3.16 -55.39
N LEU A 513 13.22 -3.07 -54.83
CA LEU A 513 13.45 -3.30 -53.40
C LEU A 513 12.66 -2.31 -52.53
N LYS A 514 12.68 -1.03 -52.88
CA LYS A 514 11.93 0.02 -52.15
C LYS A 514 10.43 -0.15 -52.32
N ALA A 515 9.97 -0.55 -53.51
CA ALA A 515 8.56 -0.81 -53.77
C ALA A 515 8.03 -1.99 -52.94
N GLY A 516 8.74 -3.12 -52.95
CA GLY A 516 8.39 -4.30 -52.19
C GLY A 516 8.44 -4.07 -50.68
N THR A 517 9.49 -3.42 -50.17
CA THR A 517 9.61 -3.09 -48.73
C THR A 517 8.55 -2.09 -48.25
N HIS A 518 8.13 -1.14 -49.10
CA HIS A 518 7.03 -0.22 -48.79
C HIS A 518 5.71 -0.97 -48.56
N LEU A 519 5.40 -1.95 -49.41
CA LEU A 519 4.22 -2.80 -49.24
C LEU A 519 4.36 -3.77 -48.07
N LEU A 520 5.56 -4.30 -47.79
CA LEU A 520 5.84 -5.13 -46.62
C LEU A 520 5.59 -4.36 -45.32
N ASN A 521 6.06 -3.12 -45.22
CA ASN A 521 5.80 -2.26 -44.07
C ASN A 521 4.30 -1.98 -43.89
N HIS A 522 3.59 -1.77 -45.00
CA HIS A 522 2.14 -1.60 -44.99
C HIS A 522 1.41 -2.87 -44.53
N ALA A 523 1.83 -4.05 -45.00
CA ALA A 523 1.30 -5.31 -44.51
C ALA A 523 1.57 -5.53 -43.02
N ASN A 524 2.77 -5.18 -42.52
CA ASN A 524 3.08 -5.24 -41.10
C ASN A 524 2.18 -4.30 -40.28
N HIS A 525 1.81 -3.14 -40.82
CA HIS A 525 0.82 -2.26 -40.21
C HIS A 525 -0.57 -2.91 -40.17
N LEU A 526 -1.03 -3.53 -41.28
CA LEU A 526 -2.29 -4.26 -41.34
C LEU A 526 -2.35 -5.43 -40.33
N LYS A 527 -1.22 -6.10 -40.07
CA LYS A 527 -1.09 -7.11 -39.02
C LYS A 527 -1.29 -6.52 -37.62
N LYS A 528 -0.70 -5.35 -37.33
CA LYS A 528 -0.85 -4.68 -36.03
C LYS A 528 -2.29 -4.26 -35.73
N ILE A 529 -3.10 -4.00 -36.76
CA ILE A 529 -4.53 -3.67 -36.62
C ILE A 529 -5.46 -4.88 -36.78
N GLY A 530 -4.91 -6.12 -36.82
CA GLY A 530 -5.68 -7.36 -36.80
C GLY A 530 -6.39 -7.73 -38.12
N LYS A 531 -6.01 -7.14 -39.25
CA LYS A 531 -6.63 -7.42 -40.57
C LYS A 531 -5.77 -8.39 -41.39
N GLU A 532 -5.71 -9.65 -40.96
CA GLU A 532 -4.80 -10.66 -41.52
C GLU A 532 -5.12 -11.07 -42.97
N ASP A 533 -6.39 -11.18 -43.34
CA ASP A 533 -6.78 -11.54 -44.72
C ASP A 533 -6.33 -10.48 -45.74
N ILE A 534 -6.47 -9.20 -45.36
CA ILE A 534 -6.08 -8.06 -46.18
C ILE A 534 -4.55 -7.91 -46.19
N ARG A 535 -3.89 -8.21 -45.07
CA ARG A 535 -2.42 -8.26 -44.98
C ARG A 535 -1.85 -9.20 -46.05
N ASP A 536 -2.37 -10.41 -46.15
CA ASP A 536 -1.83 -11.41 -47.08
C ASP A 536 -2.03 -10.97 -48.54
N GLN A 537 -3.11 -10.28 -48.87
CA GLN A 537 -3.29 -9.69 -50.20
C GLN A 537 -2.21 -8.63 -50.53
N ILE A 538 -1.79 -7.82 -49.54
CA ILE A 538 -0.71 -6.85 -49.72
C ILE A 538 0.66 -7.52 -49.75
N LEU A 539 0.89 -8.56 -48.92
CA LEU A 539 2.12 -9.33 -48.92
C LEU A 539 2.35 -10.05 -50.25
N THR A 540 1.32 -10.64 -50.85
CA THR A 540 1.46 -11.28 -52.18
C THR A 540 1.89 -10.28 -53.25
N LYS A 541 1.39 -9.03 -53.20
CA LYS A 541 1.86 -7.95 -54.09
C LYS A 541 3.31 -7.54 -53.79
N SER A 542 3.70 -7.47 -52.52
CA SER A 542 5.09 -7.22 -52.13
C SER A 542 6.04 -8.31 -52.68
N LEU A 543 5.64 -9.57 -52.57
CA LEU A 543 6.38 -10.72 -53.10
C LEU A 543 6.48 -10.69 -54.63
N ASP A 544 5.40 -10.33 -55.32
CA ASP A 544 5.41 -10.18 -56.79
C ASP A 544 6.45 -9.12 -57.22
N LEU A 545 6.53 -8.00 -56.51
CA LEU A 545 7.51 -6.94 -56.78
C LEU A 545 8.96 -7.36 -56.51
N PHE A 546 9.20 -8.15 -55.45
CA PHE A 546 10.53 -8.70 -55.19
C PHE A 546 10.95 -9.69 -56.27
N LEU A 547 10.02 -10.53 -56.74
CA LEU A 547 10.28 -11.50 -57.79
C LEU A 547 10.52 -10.83 -59.16
N GLU A 548 9.73 -9.80 -59.50
CA GLU A 548 9.94 -9.01 -60.71
C GLU A 548 11.34 -8.38 -60.76
N GLY A 549 11.81 -7.89 -59.60
CA GLY A 549 13.12 -7.28 -59.44
C GLY A 549 14.29 -8.26 -59.23
N GLU A 550 14.04 -9.58 -59.28
CA GLU A 550 15.04 -10.64 -59.02
C GLU A 550 15.70 -10.56 -57.62
N ILE A 551 14.94 -10.09 -56.63
CA ILE A 551 15.38 -9.90 -55.24
C ILE A 551 14.94 -11.11 -54.40
N PHE A 552 15.67 -12.22 -54.55
CA PHE A 552 15.28 -13.51 -53.97
C PHE A 552 15.37 -13.59 -52.45
N GLU A 553 16.34 -12.92 -51.81
CA GLU A 553 16.56 -12.98 -50.37
C GLU A 553 15.36 -12.38 -49.60
N GLU A 554 14.96 -11.16 -49.95
CA GLU A 554 13.79 -10.48 -49.41
C GLU A 554 12.48 -11.19 -49.78
N PHE A 555 12.42 -11.83 -50.95
CA PHE A 555 11.30 -12.70 -51.34
C PHE A 555 11.13 -13.86 -50.35
N PHE A 556 12.19 -14.62 -50.03
CA PHE A 556 12.10 -15.76 -49.10
C PHE A 556 11.78 -15.33 -47.66
N ILE A 557 12.40 -14.24 -47.18
CA ILE A 557 12.10 -13.66 -45.87
C ILE A 557 10.62 -13.27 -45.79
N THR A 558 10.12 -12.55 -46.80
CA THR A 558 8.73 -12.08 -46.83
C THR A 558 7.75 -13.25 -46.96
N PHE A 559 8.10 -14.28 -47.74
CA PHE A 559 7.25 -15.46 -47.95
C PHE A 559 7.02 -16.22 -46.65
N SER A 560 8.02 -16.28 -45.76
CA SER A 560 7.87 -16.91 -44.45
C SER A 560 6.73 -16.32 -43.61
N SER A 561 6.42 -15.03 -43.82
CA SER A 561 5.41 -14.25 -43.09
C SER A 561 3.98 -14.38 -43.64
N LEU A 562 3.79 -15.04 -44.79
CA LEU A 562 2.48 -15.31 -45.36
C LEU A 562 1.72 -16.34 -44.48
N SER A 563 0.38 -16.33 -44.45
CA SER A 563 -0.38 -17.37 -43.73
C SER A 563 -0.24 -18.74 -44.38
N LYS A 564 -0.42 -19.80 -43.57
CA LYS A 564 -0.28 -21.20 -44.02
C LYS A 564 -1.19 -21.51 -45.22
N ASP A 565 -2.42 -20.98 -45.22
CA ASP A 565 -3.41 -21.24 -46.28
C ASP A 565 -3.10 -20.49 -47.59
N MET A 566 -2.37 -19.37 -47.50
CA MET A 566 -1.99 -18.57 -48.66
C MET A 566 -0.66 -19.00 -49.27
N LYS A 567 0.24 -19.66 -48.52
CA LYS A 567 1.56 -20.10 -49.00
C LYS A 567 1.45 -21.00 -50.22
N GLY A 568 0.69 -22.10 -50.13
CA GLY A 568 0.49 -23.00 -51.26
C GLY A 568 -0.16 -22.31 -52.47
N LYS A 569 -1.23 -21.54 -52.24
CA LYS A 569 -1.96 -20.82 -53.30
C LYS A 569 -1.08 -19.82 -54.04
N TYR A 570 -0.25 -19.09 -53.32
CA TYR A 570 0.67 -18.10 -53.90
C TYR A 570 1.75 -18.77 -54.75
N LEU A 571 2.40 -19.83 -54.22
CA LEU A 571 3.46 -20.55 -54.93
C LEU A 571 2.96 -21.19 -56.24
N ILE A 572 1.76 -21.78 -56.25
CA ILE A 572 1.14 -22.33 -57.47
C ILE A 572 0.93 -21.22 -58.49
N ARG A 573 0.37 -20.07 -58.07
CA ARG A 573 0.08 -18.94 -58.96
C ARG A 573 1.33 -18.37 -59.62
N ILE A 574 2.43 -18.26 -58.88
CA ILE A 574 3.65 -17.57 -59.33
C ILE A 574 4.68 -18.51 -59.95
N PHE A 575 4.44 -19.83 -59.91
CA PHE A 575 5.45 -20.84 -60.24
C PHE A 575 6.13 -20.63 -61.59
N GLN A 576 5.37 -20.40 -62.67
CA GLN A 576 5.96 -20.21 -64.00
C GLN A 576 6.85 -18.95 -64.08
N ASN A 577 6.42 -17.86 -63.44
CA ASN A 577 7.22 -16.62 -63.39
C ASN A 577 8.52 -16.85 -62.58
N LEU A 578 8.41 -17.51 -61.42
CA LEU A 578 9.58 -17.88 -60.62
C LEU A 578 10.53 -18.78 -61.42
N LEU A 579 9.99 -19.79 -62.10
CA LEU A 579 10.78 -20.75 -62.88
C LEU A 579 11.54 -20.05 -64.01
N ASP A 580 10.91 -19.10 -64.71
CA ASP A 580 11.57 -18.32 -65.75
C ASP A 580 12.68 -17.42 -65.18
N LYS A 581 12.45 -16.78 -64.03
CA LYS A 581 13.49 -16.02 -63.32
C LYS A 581 14.64 -16.92 -62.85
N LEU A 582 14.36 -18.13 -62.39
CA LEU A 582 15.38 -19.10 -61.96
C LEU A 582 16.17 -19.68 -63.14
N LYS A 583 15.58 -19.80 -64.34
CA LYS A 583 16.34 -20.18 -65.56
C LYS A 583 17.35 -19.10 -65.97
N ASP A 584 17.02 -17.85 -65.73
CA ASP A 584 17.85 -16.67 -66.05
C ASP A 584 18.90 -16.35 -64.98
N ILE A 585 18.94 -17.10 -63.88
CA ILE A 585 19.84 -16.89 -62.73
C ILE A 585 21.32 -17.08 -63.07
N GLU A 586 21.62 -17.73 -64.20
CA GLU A 586 22.97 -17.92 -64.76
C GLU A 586 23.69 -16.57 -65.06
N LYS A 587 22.98 -15.43 -65.01
CA LYS A 587 23.55 -14.06 -65.14
C LYS A 587 24.17 -13.51 -63.84
N LEU A 588 24.00 -14.18 -62.70
CA LEU A 588 24.63 -13.79 -61.44
C LEU A 588 26.09 -14.25 -61.39
N GLU A 589 27.00 -13.41 -60.88
CA GLU A 589 28.45 -13.69 -60.88
C GLU A 589 28.92 -14.66 -59.78
N ASP A 590 28.05 -15.01 -58.81
CA ASP A 590 28.40 -15.81 -57.63
C ASP A 590 27.57 -17.10 -57.53
N TYR A 591 28.24 -18.25 -57.66
CA TYR A 591 27.63 -19.57 -57.59
C TYR A 591 27.05 -19.90 -56.21
N GLU A 592 27.67 -19.49 -55.10
CA GLU A 592 27.14 -19.78 -53.75
C GLU A 592 25.77 -19.12 -53.56
N ARG A 593 25.61 -17.93 -54.14
CA ARG A 593 24.33 -17.22 -54.15
C ARG A 593 23.28 -17.92 -55.02
N ILE A 594 23.66 -18.39 -56.20
CA ILE A 594 22.78 -19.17 -57.10
C ILE A 594 22.32 -20.46 -56.40
N GLU A 595 23.27 -21.16 -55.80
CA GLU A 595 23.05 -22.40 -55.06
C GLU A 595 22.03 -22.21 -53.94
N LYS A 596 22.22 -21.18 -53.11
CA LYS A 596 21.31 -20.86 -52.01
C LYS A 596 19.89 -20.55 -52.50
N ILE A 597 19.76 -19.77 -53.58
CA ILE A 597 18.46 -19.41 -54.14
C ILE A 597 17.71 -20.65 -54.67
N LEU A 598 18.41 -21.56 -55.36
CA LEU A 598 17.83 -22.78 -55.91
C LEU A 598 17.48 -23.81 -54.81
N GLU A 599 18.31 -23.90 -53.78
CA GLU A 599 18.06 -24.74 -52.60
C GLU A 599 16.86 -24.25 -51.79
N ASP A 600 16.79 -22.95 -51.51
CA ASP A 600 15.66 -22.32 -50.80
C ASP A 600 14.36 -22.45 -51.59
N SER A 601 14.41 -22.25 -52.91
CA SER A 601 13.26 -22.44 -53.80
C SER A 601 12.76 -23.88 -53.77
N SER A 602 13.66 -24.86 -53.93
CA SER A 602 13.30 -26.30 -53.89
C SER A 602 12.70 -26.70 -52.55
N ARG A 603 13.27 -26.19 -51.45
CA ARG A 603 12.80 -26.46 -50.09
C ARG A 603 11.42 -25.87 -49.83
N ILE A 604 11.18 -24.64 -50.25
CA ILE A 604 9.89 -23.94 -50.03
C ILE A 604 8.75 -24.67 -50.74
N TYR A 605 8.94 -25.08 -52.00
CA TYR A 605 7.91 -25.81 -52.75
C TYR A 605 7.66 -27.19 -52.15
N ARG A 606 8.71 -27.92 -51.76
CA ARG A 606 8.56 -29.24 -51.12
C ARG A 606 7.86 -29.17 -49.76
N ASN A 607 8.15 -28.16 -48.94
CA ASN A 607 7.48 -27.93 -47.67
C ASN A 607 5.97 -27.63 -47.82
N GLN A 608 5.53 -27.18 -49.00
CA GLN A 608 4.12 -26.97 -49.34
C GLN A 608 3.51 -28.15 -50.11
N LEU A 609 4.20 -29.29 -50.17
CA LEU A 609 3.77 -30.51 -50.90
C LEU A 609 3.62 -30.31 -52.41
N LEU A 610 4.25 -29.28 -52.98
CA LEU A 610 4.31 -28.99 -54.42
C LEU A 610 5.50 -29.74 -55.04
N TYR A 611 5.39 -31.06 -55.06
CA TYR A 611 6.49 -31.94 -55.44
C TYR A 611 6.87 -31.83 -56.92
N ASP A 612 5.89 -31.69 -57.81
CA ASP A 612 6.16 -31.60 -59.25
C ASP A 612 6.82 -30.27 -59.63
N GLU A 613 6.39 -29.18 -59.02
CA GLU A 613 7.04 -27.87 -59.16
C GLU A 613 8.46 -27.87 -58.58
N SER A 614 8.67 -28.52 -57.43
CA SER A 614 10.00 -28.71 -56.84
C SER A 614 10.92 -29.56 -57.71
N LYS A 615 10.38 -30.52 -58.49
CA LYS A 615 11.17 -31.34 -59.43
C LYS A 615 11.76 -30.46 -60.54
N GLU A 616 10.96 -29.58 -61.14
CA GLU A 616 11.45 -28.69 -62.21
C GLU A 616 12.54 -27.72 -61.72
N ILE A 617 12.39 -27.15 -60.52
CA ILE A 617 13.43 -26.32 -59.89
C ILE A 617 14.70 -27.14 -59.65
N SER A 618 14.56 -28.38 -59.17
CA SER A 618 15.69 -29.28 -58.94
C SER A 618 16.45 -29.62 -60.22
N LEU A 619 15.77 -29.72 -61.37
CA LEU A 619 16.41 -29.91 -62.67
C LEU A 619 17.26 -28.70 -63.10
N ILE A 620 16.76 -27.47 -62.86
CA ILE A 620 17.53 -26.24 -63.08
C ILE A 620 18.75 -26.19 -62.15
N PHE A 621 18.59 -26.63 -60.89
CA PHE A 621 19.69 -26.71 -59.94
C PHE A 621 20.78 -27.68 -60.38
N ILE A 622 20.39 -28.90 -60.80
CA ILE A 622 21.32 -29.89 -61.34
C ILE A 622 22.03 -29.36 -62.59
N LYS A 623 21.34 -28.63 -63.47
CA LYS A 623 21.96 -28.01 -64.67
C LYS A 623 23.03 -26.98 -64.27
N ASN A 624 22.75 -26.12 -63.29
CA ASN A 624 23.72 -25.14 -62.78
C ASN A 624 24.92 -25.82 -62.13
N ILE A 625 24.70 -26.85 -61.30
CA ILE A 625 25.77 -27.65 -60.70
C ILE A 625 26.69 -28.26 -61.79
N LYS A 626 26.11 -28.76 -62.90
CA LYS A 626 26.91 -29.30 -64.01
C LYS A 626 27.76 -28.24 -64.71
N ASN A 627 27.20 -27.06 -64.93
CA ASN A 627 27.92 -25.96 -65.58
C ASN A 627 29.08 -25.48 -64.69
N GLU A 628 28.84 -25.31 -63.39
CA GLU A 628 29.86 -24.89 -62.42
C GLU A 628 30.97 -25.93 -62.28
N ALA A 629 30.61 -27.21 -62.12
CA ALA A 629 31.60 -28.29 -62.06
C ALA A 629 32.47 -28.37 -63.33
N LEU A 630 31.92 -28.04 -64.51
CA LEU A 630 32.70 -27.94 -65.75
C LEU A 630 33.57 -26.68 -65.81
N ALA A 631 33.16 -25.57 -65.19
CA ALA A 631 33.96 -24.34 -65.10
C ALA A 631 35.16 -24.56 -64.16
N ILE A 632 34.93 -25.10 -62.96
CA ILE A 632 35.98 -25.44 -61.99
C ILE A 632 37.02 -26.38 -62.60
N LEU A 633 36.60 -27.41 -63.34
CA LEU A 633 37.52 -28.36 -64.00
C LEU A 633 38.29 -27.77 -65.20
N LYS A 634 37.94 -26.57 -65.66
CA LYS A 634 38.71 -25.83 -66.68
C LYS A 634 39.67 -24.81 -66.05
N ASP A 635 39.27 -24.19 -64.94
CA ASP A 635 40.05 -23.14 -64.29
C ASP A 635 41.05 -23.70 -63.27
N GLU A 636 40.74 -24.83 -62.61
CA GLU A 636 41.56 -25.50 -61.61
C GLU A 636 41.91 -26.94 -62.04
N GLU A 637 42.89 -27.08 -62.95
CA GLU A 637 43.38 -28.38 -63.47
C GLU A 637 44.28 -29.14 -62.46
N ASN A 638 43.85 -29.27 -61.21
CA ASN A 638 44.58 -29.92 -60.12
C ASN A 638 43.67 -30.83 -59.27
N THR A 639 44.24 -31.56 -58.30
CA THR A 639 43.48 -32.48 -57.43
C THR A 639 42.43 -31.77 -56.56
N LEU A 640 42.58 -30.45 -56.31
CA LEU A 640 41.62 -29.66 -55.55
C LEU A 640 40.38 -29.34 -56.39
N GLY A 641 40.56 -28.90 -57.64
CA GLY A 641 39.47 -28.65 -58.59
C GLY A 641 38.66 -29.91 -58.89
N ILE A 642 39.34 -31.07 -58.98
CA ILE A 642 38.66 -32.37 -59.11
C ILE A 642 37.82 -32.71 -57.88
N LYS A 643 38.34 -32.49 -56.66
CA LYS A 643 37.57 -32.75 -55.43
C LYS A 643 36.33 -31.86 -55.34
N ARG A 644 36.46 -30.57 -55.64
CA ARG A 644 35.34 -29.62 -55.67
C ARG A 644 34.28 -30.03 -56.69
N ALA A 645 34.68 -30.42 -57.89
CA ALA A 645 33.77 -30.95 -58.89
C ALA A 645 33.09 -32.26 -58.45
N ASP A 646 33.81 -33.16 -57.77
CA ASP A 646 33.24 -34.41 -57.23
C ASP A 646 32.25 -34.17 -56.08
N GLU A 647 32.49 -33.17 -55.24
CA GLU A 647 31.55 -32.71 -54.20
C GLU A 647 30.27 -32.14 -54.82
N LEU A 648 30.40 -31.33 -55.87
CA LEU A 648 29.26 -30.84 -56.66
C LEU A 648 28.47 -31.99 -57.31
N ILE A 649 29.15 -32.98 -57.88
CA ILE A 649 28.50 -34.19 -58.43
C ILE A 649 27.78 -34.98 -57.33
N LYS A 650 28.38 -35.13 -56.13
CA LYS A 650 27.73 -35.74 -54.96
C LYS A 650 26.48 -34.97 -54.54
N LYS A 651 26.53 -33.63 -54.52
CA LYS A 651 25.36 -32.80 -54.24
C LYS A 651 24.27 -32.99 -55.30
N ALA A 652 24.62 -33.00 -56.59
CA ALA A 652 23.66 -33.27 -57.67
C ALA A 652 23.06 -34.68 -57.59
N THR A 653 23.83 -35.70 -57.18
CA THR A 653 23.33 -37.07 -56.99
C THR A 653 22.46 -37.21 -55.74
N ASN A 654 22.74 -36.46 -54.67
CA ASN A 654 21.85 -36.33 -53.53
C ASN A 654 20.52 -35.66 -53.92
N ILE A 655 20.56 -34.62 -54.76
CA ILE A 655 19.34 -33.97 -55.28
C ILE A 655 18.56 -34.94 -56.19
N LEU A 656 19.24 -35.64 -57.11
CA LEU A 656 18.63 -36.67 -57.97
C LEU A 656 17.94 -37.76 -57.17
N SER A 657 18.61 -38.28 -56.13
CA SER A 657 18.08 -39.36 -55.30
C SER A 657 16.94 -38.92 -54.39
N SER A 658 16.94 -37.66 -53.97
CA SER A 658 15.97 -37.12 -53.02
C SER A 658 14.74 -36.51 -53.68
N TYR A 659 14.86 -35.94 -54.89
CA TYR A 659 13.83 -35.11 -55.51
C TYR A 659 13.28 -35.65 -56.84
N LEU A 660 13.97 -36.57 -57.55
CA LEU A 660 13.54 -37.05 -58.87
C LEU A 660 13.18 -38.55 -58.89
N ASP A 661 12.20 -38.92 -59.73
CA ASP A 661 11.72 -40.30 -59.90
C ASP A 661 12.66 -41.14 -60.78
N LYS A 662 12.60 -42.48 -60.66
CA LYS A 662 13.55 -43.41 -61.31
C LYS A 662 13.72 -43.22 -62.83
N GLY A 663 12.65 -42.82 -63.55
CA GLY A 663 12.69 -42.61 -65.00
C GLY A 663 13.43 -41.34 -65.44
N GLU A 664 13.40 -40.29 -64.62
CA GLU A 664 14.01 -38.99 -64.92
C GLU A 664 15.49 -38.93 -64.50
N ARG A 665 15.87 -39.74 -63.49
CA ARG A 665 17.29 -39.98 -63.13
C ARG A 665 18.12 -40.46 -64.32
N ALA A 666 17.51 -41.20 -65.25
CA ALA A 666 18.17 -41.70 -66.45
C ALA A 666 18.47 -40.61 -67.50
N GLN A 667 17.88 -39.40 -67.39
CA GLN A 667 18.13 -38.29 -68.32
C GLN A 667 19.31 -37.40 -67.92
N VAL A 668 19.78 -37.50 -66.67
CA VAL A 668 20.84 -36.64 -66.13
C VAL A 668 22.21 -37.30 -66.30
N ASN A 669 22.86 -36.98 -67.43
CA ASN A 669 24.18 -37.52 -67.78
C ASN A 669 25.34 -36.63 -67.27
N PHE A 670 26.34 -37.21 -66.59
CA PHE A 670 27.57 -36.53 -66.10
C PHE A 670 28.84 -36.90 -66.89
N ASP A 671 28.72 -37.66 -67.99
CA ASP A 671 29.82 -38.20 -68.79
C ASP A 671 30.82 -37.14 -69.24
N LYS A 672 30.37 -35.92 -69.56
CA LYS A 672 31.29 -34.82 -69.94
C LYS A 672 32.19 -34.39 -68.78
N ILE A 673 31.67 -34.40 -67.57
CA ILE A 673 32.41 -34.05 -66.35
C ILE A 673 33.37 -35.19 -65.99
N TYR A 674 32.87 -36.43 -65.98
CA TYR A 674 33.70 -37.62 -65.75
C TYR A 674 34.80 -37.80 -66.80
N LYS A 675 34.53 -37.45 -68.07
CA LYS A 675 35.55 -37.41 -69.14
C LYS A 675 36.67 -36.44 -68.77
N LYS A 676 36.35 -35.18 -68.44
CA LYS A 676 37.35 -34.15 -68.11
C LYS A 676 38.11 -34.50 -66.81
N ILE A 677 37.45 -35.05 -65.79
CA ILE A 677 38.11 -35.57 -64.57
C ILE A 677 39.10 -36.69 -64.92
N SER A 678 38.70 -37.62 -65.78
CA SER A 678 39.55 -38.75 -66.18
C SER A 678 40.75 -38.28 -67.01
N GLU A 679 40.59 -37.24 -67.86
CA GLU A 679 41.68 -36.60 -68.59
C GLU A 679 42.67 -35.90 -67.65
N LEU A 680 42.18 -35.16 -66.64
CA LEU A 680 43.03 -34.51 -65.64
C LEU A 680 43.80 -35.53 -64.77
N TYR A 681 43.18 -36.65 -64.37
CA TYR A 681 43.90 -37.71 -63.65
C TYR A 681 44.95 -38.42 -64.52
N ILE A 682 44.74 -38.52 -65.84
CA ILE A 682 45.78 -38.99 -66.77
C ILE A 682 46.96 -38.01 -66.79
N GLU A 683 46.69 -36.70 -66.83
CA GLU A 683 47.73 -35.66 -66.82
C GLU A 683 48.50 -35.60 -65.48
N LEU A 684 47.83 -35.90 -64.37
CA LEU A 684 48.41 -36.05 -63.03
C LEU A 684 49.09 -37.41 -62.79
N ASP A 685 49.14 -38.28 -63.81
CA ASP A 685 49.81 -39.58 -63.80
C ASP A 685 49.21 -40.61 -62.81
N ASP A 686 47.94 -40.41 -62.39
CA ASP A 686 47.13 -41.33 -61.57
C ASP A 686 46.12 -42.11 -62.44
N LEU A 687 46.66 -43.13 -63.11
CA LEU A 687 45.92 -43.98 -64.05
C LEU A 687 44.80 -44.79 -63.38
N HIS A 688 44.91 -45.10 -62.08
CA HIS A 688 43.89 -45.86 -61.37
C HIS A 688 42.63 -45.02 -61.11
N SER A 689 42.83 -43.77 -60.65
CA SER A 689 41.72 -42.83 -60.48
C SER A 689 41.11 -42.45 -61.83
N ALA A 690 41.93 -42.24 -62.87
CA ALA A 690 41.43 -42.01 -64.23
C ALA A 690 40.55 -43.15 -64.73
N GLN A 691 40.94 -44.42 -64.49
CA GLN A 691 40.14 -45.58 -64.88
C GLN A 691 38.83 -45.67 -64.07
N THR A 692 38.88 -45.38 -62.78
CA THR A 692 37.70 -45.39 -61.90
C THR A 692 36.62 -44.40 -62.35
N TYR A 693 37.02 -43.21 -62.81
CA TYR A 693 36.07 -42.23 -63.36
C TYR A 693 35.68 -42.55 -64.81
N ASN A 694 36.55 -43.16 -65.61
CA ASN A 694 36.22 -43.65 -66.94
C ASN A 694 35.14 -44.75 -66.91
N ASP A 695 35.19 -45.65 -65.93
CA ASP A 695 34.20 -46.72 -65.74
C ASP A 695 32.79 -46.18 -65.39
N ARG A 696 32.70 -44.91 -64.94
CA ARG A 696 31.43 -44.20 -64.68
C ARG A 696 30.87 -43.49 -65.90
N ILE A 697 31.60 -43.46 -67.03
CA ILE A 697 31.15 -42.86 -68.29
C ILE A 697 30.28 -43.86 -69.05
N GLU A 698 29.00 -43.53 -69.24
CA GLU A 698 28.06 -44.37 -69.98
C GLU A 698 28.24 -44.24 -71.51
N ASN A 699 28.68 -43.08 -71.99
CA ASN A 699 28.98 -42.85 -73.40
C ASN A 699 30.20 -43.65 -73.87
N LYS A 700 29.92 -44.72 -74.64
CA LYS A 700 30.93 -45.64 -75.18
C LYS A 700 32.05 -44.96 -75.98
N ALA A 701 31.78 -43.85 -76.67
CA ALA A 701 32.81 -43.15 -77.44
C ALA A 701 33.85 -42.47 -76.53
N TYR A 702 33.38 -41.76 -75.49
CA TYR A 702 34.26 -41.14 -74.49
C TYR A 702 35.02 -42.18 -73.66
N ASN A 703 34.34 -43.25 -73.25
CA ASN A 703 34.95 -44.33 -72.49
C ASN A 703 36.11 -44.99 -73.27
N THR A 704 35.87 -45.33 -74.54
CA THR A 704 36.87 -45.98 -75.40
C THR A 704 38.07 -45.06 -75.68
N GLU A 705 37.84 -43.75 -75.80
CA GLU A 705 38.89 -42.74 -76.03
C GLU A 705 39.87 -42.65 -74.84
N ILE A 706 39.34 -42.55 -73.62
CA ILE A 706 40.12 -42.45 -72.39
C ILE A 706 40.79 -43.79 -72.06
N HIS A 707 40.08 -44.91 -72.22
CA HIS A 707 40.64 -46.24 -71.95
C HIS A 707 41.86 -46.55 -72.84
N LYS A 708 41.85 -46.11 -74.12
CA LYS A 708 43.03 -46.21 -75.00
C LYS A 708 44.21 -45.35 -74.54
N LYS A 709 43.96 -44.16 -73.95
CA LYS A 709 45.02 -43.31 -73.37
C LYS A 709 45.62 -43.94 -72.11
N ILE A 710 44.79 -44.52 -71.23
CA ILE A 710 45.21 -45.21 -70.00
C ILE A 710 46.05 -46.46 -70.33
N ALA A 711 45.55 -47.33 -71.21
CA ALA A 711 46.24 -48.59 -71.56
C ALA A 711 47.63 -48.36 -72.18
N LYS A 712 47.83 -47.27 -72.91
CA LYS A 712 49.13 -46.89 -73.48
C LYS A 712 50.14 -46.49 -72.39
N LEU A 713 49.70 -45.73 -71.38
CA LEU A 713 50.55 -45.26 -70.27
C LEU A 713 50.82 -46.37 -69.22
N GLU A 714 49.87 -47.30 -69.01
CA GLU A 714 50.06 -48.47 -68.14
C GLU A 714 51.11 -49.44 -68.71
N ALA A 715 51.13 -49.63 -70.03
CA ALA A 715 52.16 -50.43 -70.70
C ALA A 715 53.58 -49.85 -70.51
N GLU A 716 53.71 -48.52 -70.50
CA GLU A 716 54.98 -47.82 -70.24
C GLU A 716 55.42 -47.85 -68.77
N LYS A 717 54.46 -47.93 -67.82
CA LYS A 717 54.74 -48.00 -66.37
C LYS A 717 55.01 -49.41 -65.84
N SER A 718 54.47 -50.45 -66.49
CA SER A 718 54.67 -51.86 -66.15
C SER A 718 56.15 -52.28 -66.19
N GLU A 719 56.96 -51.64 -67.04
CA GLU A 719 58.39 -51.91 -67.18
C GLU A 719 59.25 -51.33 -66.02
N LYS A 720 58.71 -50.39 -65.22
CA LYS A 720 59.43 -49.68 -64.15
C LYS A 720 59.08 -50.10 -62.71
N ARG A 721 58.05 -50.93 -62.47
CA ARG A 721 57.44 -51.11 -61.13
C ARG A 721 57.75 -52.42 -60.37
N THR A 722 58.66 -53.27 -60.84
CA THR A 722 59.09 -54.50 -60.12
C THR A 722 60.06 -54.25 -58.93
N LYS A 723 60.26 -53.01 -58.47
CA LYS A 723 61.28 -52.68 -57.45
C LYS A 723 60.82 -51.95 -56.17
N LYS A 724 59.53 -51.66 -55.96
CA LYS A 724 59.07 -50.91 -54.77
C LYS A 724 57.63 -51.30 -54.35
N ALA A 725 57.43 -52.55 -53.94
CA ALA A 725 56.11 -53.07 -53.55
C ALA A 725 55.98 -53.44 -52.06
N GLU A 726 56.94 -53.10 -51.19
CA GLU A 726 56.89 -53.46 -49.77
C GLU A 726 56.55 -52.30 -48.80
N GLU A 727 56.56 -51.03 -49.22
CA GLU A 727 56.45 -49.90 -48.26
C GLU A 727 55.03 -49.33 -48.03
N SER A 728 53.97 -49.83 -48.68
CA SER A 728 52.64 -49.18 -48.62
C SER A 728 51.54 -49.90 -47.82
N ARG A 729 51.87 -50.99 -47.11
CA ARG A 729 50.88 -51.81 -46.36
C ARG A 729 50.72 -51.38 -44.89
N GLU A 730 51.74 -50.74 -44.29
CA GLU A 730 51.76 -50.42 -42.85
C GLU A 730 51.01 -49.12 -42.47
N GLY A 731 50.71 -48.24 -43.43
CA GLY A 731 49.99 -46.98 -43.17
C GLY A 731 48.48 -47.15 -42.93
N GLU A 732 47.87 -48.20 -43.48
CA GLU A 732 46.44 -48.48 -43.31
C GLU A 732 46.13 -49.14 -41.96
N GLU A 733 47.00 -50.05 -41.48
CA GLU A 733 46.84 -50.73 -40.17
C GLU A 733 46.88 -49.75 -38.98
N LEU A 734 47.67 -48.67 -39.08
CA LEU A 734 47.73 -47.63 -38.04
C LEU A 734 46.45 -46.78 -37.95
N LYS A 735 45.78 -46.52 -39.08
CA LYS A 735 44.52 -45.77 -39.09
C LYS A 735 43.38 -46.61 -38.50
N GLU A 736 43.35 -47.90 -38.81
CA GLU A 736 42.36 -48.83 -38.26
C GLU A 736 42.58 -49.03 -36.75
N SER A 737 43.83 -49.17 -36.31
CA SER A 737 44.19 -49.28 -34.89
C SER A 737 43.85 -48.00 -34.09
N LEU A 738 44.11 -46.80 -34.64
CA LEU A 738 43.73 -45.53 -34.01
C LEU A 738 42.20 -45.42 -33.80
N SER A 739 41.41 -45.88 -34.77
CA SER A 739 39.94 -45.91 -34.68
C SER A 739 39.47 -46.81 -33.53
N ILE A 740 40.07 -47.99 -33.38
CA ILE A 740 39.79 -48.93 -32.28
C ILE A 740 40.17 -48.30 -30.92
N ILE A 741 41.32 -47.64 -30.82
CA ILE A 741 41.78 -46.97 -29.60
C ILE A 741 40.83 -45.83 -29.22
N LYS A 742 40.42 -44.98 -30.17
CA LYS A 742 39.47 -43.87 -29.90
C LYS A 742 38.12 -44.37 -29.38
N ASN A 743 37.62 -45.48 -29.89
CA ASN A 743 36.37 -46.06 -29.40
C ASN A 743 36.51 -46.66 -27.99
N LYS A 744 37.57 -47.44 -27.75
CA LYS A 744 37.81 -48.02 -26.41
C LYS A 744 38.15 -46.97 -25.35
N ALA A 745 38.80 -45.87 -25.72
CA ALA A 745 39.08 -44.76 -24.81
C ALA A 745 37.79 -44.10 -24.31
N ARG A 746 36.78 -43.94 -25.19
CA ARG A 746 35.45 -43.46 -24.80
C ARG A 746 34.73 -44.41 -23.86
N GLU A 747 34.82 -45.72 -24.09
CA GLU A 747 34.26 -46.74 -23.19
C GLU A 747 34.95 -46.70 -21.82
N ALA A 748 36.29 -46.63 -21.79
CA ALA A 748 37.06 -46.56 -20.56
C ALA A 748 36.79 -45.30 -19.74
N LEU A 749 36.55 -44.15 -20.39
CA LEU A 749 36.15 -42.90 -19.72
C LEU A 749 34.85 -43.06 -18.93
N LEU A 750 33.88 -43.82 -19.45
CA LEU A 750 32.59 -44.08 -18.77
C LEU A 750 32.76 -44.95 -17.52
N ASP A 751 33.72 -45.89 -17.54
CA ASP A 751 34.00 -46.79 -16.43
C ASP A 751 35.06 -46.23 -15.44
N GLN A 752 35.75 -45.14 -15.82
CA GLN A 752 36.88 -44.55 -15.11
C GLN A 752 36.59 -44.23 -13.64
N GLU A 753 35.45 -43.61 -13.33
CA GLU A 753 35.10 -43.28 -11.93
C GLU A 753 34.86 -44.54 -11.07
N ASN A 754 34.25 -45.58 -11.65
CA ASN A 754 33.96 -46.83 -10.94
C ASN A 754 35.25 -47.62 -10.67
N GLU A 755 36.15 -47.69 -11.65
CA GLU A 755 37.44 -48.35 -11.48
C GLU A 755 38.40 -47.56 -10.58
N LYS A 756 38.32 -46.23 -10.59
CA LYS A 756 39.08 -45.36 -9.65
C LYS A 756 38.63 -45.57 -8.21
N LYS A 757 37.33 -45.85 -7.97
CA LYS A 757 36.83 -46.28 -6.64
C LYS A 757 37.42 -47.64 -6.24
N GLU A 758 37.48 -48.61 -7.14
CA GLU A 758 38.13 -49.91 -6.87
C GLU A 758 39.62 -49.76 -6.57
N ARG A 759 40.37 -48.97 -7.36
CA ARG A 759 41.79 -48.70 -7.08
C ARG A 759 41.98 -47.98 -5.75
N LYS A 760 41.13 -47.00 -5.40
CA LYS A 760 41.16 -46.32 -4.08
C LYS A 760 40.96 -47.31 -2.93
N ALA A 761 40.04 -48.27 -3.06
CA ALA A 761 39.83 -49.31 -2.04
C ALA A 761 41.06 -50.23 -1.88
N LEU A 762 41.75 -50.53 -2.98
CA LEU A 762 42.95 -51.36 -3.02
C LEU A 762 44.26 -50.58 -2.77
N LYS A 763 44.19 -49.25 -2.58
CA LYS A 763 45.35 -48.35 -2.50
C LYS A 763 46.37 -48.80 -1.47
N ARG A 764 45.95 -49.05 -0.22
CA ARG A 764 46.85 -49.46 0.87
C ARG A 764 47.53 -50.81 0.64
N ALA A 765 46.83 -51.77 0.04
CA ALA A 765 47.31 -53.14 -0.11
C ALA A 765 48.22 -53.34 -1.34
N TYR A 766 48.00 -52.56 -2.42
CA TYR A 766 48.63 -52.83 -3.71
C TYR A 766 49.31 -51.61 -4.35
N PHE A 767 48.93 -50.37 -4.05
CA PHE A 767 49.43 -49.21 -4.80
C PHE A 767 50.25 -48.22 -3.96
N GLN A 768 50.12 -48.24 -2.63
CA GLN A 768 50.72 -47.25 -1.74
C GLN A 768 52.25 -47.21 -1.82
N GLU A 769 52.90 -48.36 -1.95
CA GLU A 769 54.36 -48.46 -2.08
C GLU A 769 54.84 -47.79 -3.37
N GLY A 770 54.24 -48.12 -4.52
CA GLY A 770 54.56 -47.50 -5.81
C GLY A 770 54.26 -46.00 -5.84
N LEU A 771 53.11 -45.57 -5.32
CA LEU A 771 52.75 -44.15 -5.24
C LEU A 771 53.68 -43.34 -4.32
N ASN A 772 54.15 -43.91 -3.21
CA ASN A 772 55.10 -43.24 -2.32
C ASN A 772 56.45 -43.04 -3.02
N HIS A 773 56.96 -44.04 -3.72
CA HIS A 773 58.19 -43.92 -4.52
C HIS A 773 58.03 -42.93 -5.68
N LEU A 774 56.84 -42.88 -6.29
CA LEU A 774 56.50 -41.89 -7.31
C LEU A 774 56.51 -40.46 -6.77
N LYS A 775 56.05 -40.22 -5.53
CA LYS A 775 56.08 -38.89 -4.88
C LYS A 775 57.49 -38.39 -4.59
N THR A 776 58.43 -39.30 -4.41
CA THR A 776 59.83 -38.98 -4.11
C THR A 776 60.73 -39.10 -5.34
N ASP A 777 60.16 -39.17 -6.55
CA ASP A 777 60.85 -39.36 -7.83
C ASP A 777 61.79 -40.58 -7.91
N GLU A 778 61.55 -41.61 -7.09
CA GLU A 778 62.30 -42.87 -7.10
C GLU A 778 61.71 -43.82 -8.16
N PHE A 779 61.85 -43.48 -9.44
CA PHE A 779 61.15 -44.15 -10.54
C PHE A 779 61.44 -45.66 -10.66
N GLU A 780 62.67 -46.11 -10.45
CA GLU A 780 63.00 -47.55 -10.50
C GLU A 780 62.30 -48.37 -9.41
N LYS A 781 62.28 -47.85 -8.19
CA LYS A 781 61.58 -48.51 -7.07
C LYS A 781 60.07 -48.50 -7.30
N SER A 782 59.56 -47.44 -7.94
CA SER A 782 58.16 -47.36 -8.35
C SER A 782 57.82 -48.40 -9.44
N ILE A 783 58.67 -48.56 -10.46
CA ILE A 783 58.53 -49.59 -11.51
C ILE A 783 58.48 -50.99 -10.88
N ASP A 784 59.40 -51.30 -9.96
CA ASP A 784 59.42 -52.61 -9.29
C ASP A 784 58.22 -52.85 -8.37
N ALA A 785 57.72 -51.80 -7.70
CA ALA A 785 56.50 -51.87 -6.92
C ALA A 785 55.28 -52.14 -7.82
N TYR A 786 55.12 -51.42 -8.93
CA TYR A 786 54.02 -51.64 -9.86
C TYR A 786 54.12 -52.99 -10.59
N LYS A 787 55.32 -53.49 -10.93
CA LYS A 787 55.52 -54.85 -11.46
C LYS A 787 54.98 -55.91 -10.49
N ARG A 788 55.32 -55.81 -9.20
CA ARG A 788 54.77 -56.70 -8.15
C ARG A 788 53.26 -56.57 -8.04
N THR A 789 52.73 -55.36 -8.19
CA THR A 789 51.29 -55.08 -8.18
C THR A 789 50.56 -55.70 -9.36
N ILE A 790 51.14 -55.68 -10.58
CA ILE A 790 50.59 -56.35 -11.77
C ILE A 790 50.44 -57.85 -11.49
N SER A 791 51.50 -58.51 -11.03
CA SER A 791 51.45 -59.95 -10.71
C SER A 791 50.37 -60.26 -9.66
N ARG A 792 50.28 -59.44 -8.61
CA ARG A 792 49.26 -59.59 -7.55
C ARG A 792 47.83 -59.37 -8.06
N LEU A 793 47.58 -58.32 -8.85
CA LEU A 793 46.25 -58.04 -9.41
C LEU A 793 45.80 -59.09 -10.41
N ASN A 794 46.75 -59.65 -11.17
CA ASN A 794 46.52 -60.79 -12.05
C ASN A 794 46.11 -62.05 -11.28
N THR A 795 46.72 -62.35 -10.13
CA THR A 795 46.32 -63.51 -9.30
C THR A 795 44.88 -63.42 -8.78
N ILE A 796 44.38 -62.20 -8.50
CA ILE A 796 42.99 -61.97 -8.09
C ILE A 796 42.05 -61.68 -9.27
N LYS A 797 42.50 -61.91 -10.51
CA LYS A 797 41.74 -61.76 -11.76
C LYS A 797 41.22 -60.34 -12.03
N LYS A 798 41.83 -59.31 -11.45
CA LYS A 798 41.53 -57.88 -11.71
C LYS A 798 42.35 -57.37 -12.90
N TYR A 799 42.12 -57.97 -14.07
CA TYR A 799 42.96 -57.79 -15.26
C TYR A 799 43.00 -56.35 -15.78
N ASN A 800 41.90 -55.59 -15.71
CA ASN A 800 41.91 -54.20 -16.17
C ASN A 800 42.79 -53.31 -15.27
N LEU A 801 42.68 -53.47 -13.93
CA LEU A 801 43.53 -52.74 -12.97
C LEU A 801 45.01 -53.14 -13.07
N ALA A 802 45.29 -54.40 -13.38
CA ALA A 802 46.64 -54.86 -13.71
C ALA A 802 47.14 -54.18 -15.01
N GLY A 803 46.28 -54.05 -16.02
CA GLY A 803 46.57 -53.31 -17.25
C GLY A 803 46.86 -51.84 -17.00
N VAL A 804 46.09 -51.16 -16.13
CA VAL A 804 46.36 -49.77 -15.73
C VAL A 804 47.72 -49.63 -15.06
N SER A 805 48.08 -50.58 -14.20
CA SER A 805 49.41 -50.61 -13.55
C SER A 805 50.53 -50.82 -14.57
N LEU A 806 50.29 -51.64 -15.60
CA LEU A 806 51.22 -51.82 -16.72
C LEU A 806 51.34 -50.54 -17.56
N ALA A 807 50.26 -49.79 -17.75
CA ALA A 807 50.31 -48.51 -18.46
C ALA A 807 51.15 -47.47 -17.70
N ILE A 808 51.09 -47.46 -16.36
CA ILE A 808 51.94 -46.60 -15.52
C ILE A 808 53.41 -47.03 -15.54
N VAL A 809 53.70 -48.34 -15.51
CA VAL A 809 55.05 -48.85 -15.75
C VAL A 809 55.56 -48.43 -17.13
N GLY A 810 54.70 -48.51 -18.15
CA GLY A 810 54.97 -48.01 -19.49
C GLY A 810 55.36 -46.54 -19.46
N LEU A 811 54.53 -45.67 -18.89
CA LEU A 811 54.78 -44.24 -18.78
C LEU A 811 56.08 -43.89 -18.03
N LEU A 812 56.40 -44.63 -16.95
CA LEU A 812 57.66 -44.46 -16.22
C LEU A 812 58.88 -44.84 -17.08
N LEU A 813 58.81 -45.96 -17.81
CA LEU A 813 59.88 -46.38 -18.71
C LEU A 813 60.03 -45.45 -19.91
N ILE A 814 58.93 -44.85 -20.38
CA ILE A 814 58.95 -43.80 -21.41
C ILE A 814 59.69 -42.57 -20.90
N LYS A 815 59.41 -42.11 -19.67
CA LYS A 815 60.09 -40.96 -19.03
C LYS A 815 61.60 -41.19 -18.85
N GLU A 816 62.00 -42.43 -18.58
CA GLU A 816 63.41 -42.86 -18.46
C GLU A 816 64.08 -43.20 -19.81
N ASN A 817 63.41 -42.99 -20.96
CA ASN A 817 63.87 -43.36 -22.31
C ASN A 817 64.16 -44.87 -22.50
N ARG A 818 63.51 -45.75 -21.74
CA ARG A 818 63.65 -47.21 -21.75
C ARG A 818 62.47 -47.93 -22.41
N PHE A 819 62.10 -47.47 -23.61
CA PHE A 819 60.91 -47.96 -24.34
C PHE A 819 60.95 -49.47 -24.64
N GLU A 820 62.11 -50.03 -24.95
CA GLU A 820 62.24 -51.45 -25.33
C GLU A 820 61.80 -52.40 -24.20
N GLU A 821 61.97 -51.98 -22.94
CA GLU A 821 61.61 -52.78 -21.77
C GLU A 821 60.09 -52.90 -21.58
N ILE A 822 59.31 -51.98 -22.13
CA ILE A 822 57.84 -52.02 -22.06
C ILE A 822 57.32 -53.27 -22.77
N ARG A 823 57.90 -53.59 -23.94
CA ARG A 823 57.54 -54.75 -24.74
C ARG A 823 57.91 -56.05 -24.03
N GLU A 824 59.08 -56.09 -23.40
CA GLU A 824 59.53 -57.26 -22.62
C GLU A 824 58.60 -57.54 -21.43
N ILE A 825 58.20 -56.50 -20.68
CA ILE A 825 57.29 -56.65 -19.54
C ILE A 825 55.89 -57.07 -20.01
N LEU A 826 55.39 -56.51 -21.11
CA LEU A 826 54.09 -56.88 -21.69
C LEU A 826 54.06 -58.36 -22.10
N GLU A 827 55.04 -58.83 -22.87
CA GLU A 827 55.08 -60.22 -23.33
C GLU A 827 55.32 -61.19 -22.17
N LYS A 828 56.21 -60.87 -21.24
CA LYS A 828 56.41 -61.66 -20.02
C LYS A 828 55.12 -61.79 -19.20
N THR A 829 54.36 -60.71 -19.05
CA THR A 829 53.07 -60.72 -18.33
C THR A 829 52.02 -61.56 -19.05
N LYS A 830 52.00 -61.56 -20.39
CA LYS A 830 51.11 -62.43 -21.19
C LYS A 830 51.48 -63.90 -21.07
N GLU A 831 52.77 -64.23 -21.11
CA GLU A 831 53.29 -65.59 -20.95
C GLU A 831 52.95 -66.15 -19.56
N GLU A 832 53.16 -65.37 -18.50
CA GLU A 832 52.82 -65.75 -17.11
C GLU A 832 51.32 -66.04 -16.90
N LEU A 833 50.45 -65.45 -17.71
CA LEU A 833 48.99 -65.61 -17.62
C LEU A 833 48.42 -66.78 -18.44
N SER A 834 49.22 -67.44 -19.30
CA SER A 834 48.79 -68.53 -20.19
C SER A 834 47.47 -68.22 -20.93
N GLY A 835 46.56 -69.19 -21.11
CA GLY A 835 45.29 -69.02 -21.86
C GLY A 835 44.35 -67.92 -21.35
N LEU A 836 44.55 -67.42 -20.11
CA LEU A 836 43.82 -66.28 -19.54
C LEU A 836 44.36 -64.93 -20.02
N GLY A 837 45.55 -64.89 -20.63
CA GLY A 837 46.15 -63.70 -21.23
C GLY A 837 45.30 -63.05 -22.31
N LYS A 838 44.35 -63.78 -22.92
CA LYS A 838 43.35 -63.21 -23.85
C LYS A 838 42.42 -62.19 -23.19
N PHE A 839 42.08 -62.35 -21.90
CA PHE A 839 41.23 -61.38 -21.20
C PHE A 839 42.02 -60.13 -20.83
N PHE A 840 43.27 -60.30 -20.37
CA PHE A 840 44.20 -59.20 -20.10
C PHE A 840 44.52 -58.38 -21.35
N SER A 841 44.86 -59.03 -22.47
CA SER A 841 45.21 -58.36 -23.74
C SER A 841 44.03 -57.63 -24.39
N LYS A 842 42.79 -57.97 -24.04
CA LYS A 842 41.59 -57.28 -24.55
C LYS A 842 41.27 -56.00 -23.79
N THR A 843 41.84 -55.81 -22.60
CA THR A 843 41.60 -54.62 -21.78
C THR A 843 42.14 -53.37 -22.46
N PHE A 844 41.45 -52.24 -22.26
CA PHE A 844 41.84 -50.98 -22.89
C PHE A 844 43.28 -50.55 -22.58
N PRO A 845 43.77 -50.57 -21.32
CA PRO A 845 45.14 -50.16 -20.99
C PRO A 845 46.21 -50.98 -21.73
N VAL A 846 45.97 -52.28 -21.93
CA VAL A 846 46.92 -53.17 -22.61
C VAL A 846 46.93 -52.90 -24.12
N THR A 847 45.75 -52.75 -24.74
CA THR A 847 45.68 -52.35 -26.16
C THR A 847 46.26 -50.97 -26.41
N LEU A 848 46.14 -50.05 -25.45
CA LEU A 848 46.74 -48.71 -25.53
C LEU A 848 48.26 -48.78 -25.51
N ILE A 849 48.85 -49.60 -24.63
CA ILE A 849 50.31 -49.80 -24.59
C ILE A 849 50.83 -50.48 -25.86
N GLU A 850 50.11 -51.46 -26.41
CA GLU A 850 50.43 -52.06 -27.71
C GLU A 850 50.44 -51.02 -28.83
N TYR A 851 49.45 -50.11 -28.82
CA TYR A 851 49.38 -49.01 -29.79
C TYR A 851 50.53 -48.01 -29.61
N ILE A 852 50.87 -47.62 -28.37
CA ILE A 852 51.99 -46.72 -28.09
C ILE A 852 53.32 -47.32 -28.58
N ILE A 853 53.54 -48.62 -28.38
CA ILE A 853 54.71 -49.34 -28.90
C ILE A 853 54.71 -49.31 -30.44
N GLN A 854 53.57 -49.51 -31.09
CA GLN A 854 53.47 -49.47 -32.55
C GLN A 854 53.74 -48.06 -33.09
N VAL A 855 53.15 -47.01 -32.52
CA VAL A 855 53.35 -45.62 -32.96
C VAL A 855 54.80 -45.18 -32.81
N ARG A 856 55.49 -45.59 -31.74
CA ARG A 856 56.92 -45.29 -31.53
C ARG A 856 57.81 -45.84 -32.66
N LYS A 857 57.48 -47.00 -33.23
CA LYS A 857 58.25 -47.57 -34.36
C LYS A 857 58.28 -46.67 -35.59
N PHE A 858 57.25 -45.85 -35.79
CA PHE A 858 57.13 -44.96 -36.95
C PHE A 858 57.74 -43.57 -36.73
N GLN A 859 58.43 -43.34 -35.60
CA GLN A 859 59.10 -42.07 -35.25
C GLN A 859 58.22 -40.81 -35.37
N ASN A 860 56.90 -40.96 -35.25
CA ASN A 860 55.96 -39.85 -35.33
C ASN A 860 55.67 -39.34 -33.92
N GLU A 861 56.38 -38.28 -33.53
CA GLU A 861 56.36 -37.73 -32.18
C GLU A 861 54.99 -37.14 -31.82
N ASP A 862 54.32 -36.46 -32.76
CA ASP A 862 52.97 -35.91 -32.58
C ASP A 862 51.93 -37.01 -32.33
N LYS A 863 51.99 -38.11 -33.07
CA LYS A 863 51.09 -39.26 -32.86
C LYS A 863 51.41 -40.02 -31.58
N LEU A 864 52.68 -40.02 -31.15
CA LEU A 864 53.08 -40.64 -29.88
C LEU A 864 52.52 -39.83 -28.70
N ILE A 865 52.55 -38.49 -28.79
CA ILE A 865 51.90 -37.59 -27.82
C ILE A 865 50.38 -37.82 -27.82
N GLU A 866 49.74 -37.90 -29.01
CA GLU A 866 48.31 -38.24 -29.12
C GLU A 866 47.98 -39.63 -28.54
N ALA A 867 48.87 -40.61 -28.68
CA ALA A 867 48.67 -41.94 -28.11
C ALA A 867 48.83 -41.95 -26.58
N ILE A 868 49.79 -41.20 -26.05
CA ILE A 868 50.06 -41.10 -24.60
C ILE A 868 48.97 -40.30 -23.89
N SER A 869 48.38 -39.29 -24.53
CA SER A 869 47.27 -38.54 -23.93
C SER A 869 46.07 -39.43 -23.58
N PHE A 870 45.80 -40.49 -24.35
CA PHE A 870 44.73 -41.43 -24.02
C PHE A 870 44.90 -42.17 -22.66
N ILE A 871 46.10 -42.15 -22.06
CA ILE A 871 46.35 -42.67 -20.70
C ILE A 871 45.55 -41.88 -19.64
N GLU A 872 45.18 -40.62 -19.92
CA GLU A 872 44.33 -39.80 -19.05
C GLU A 872 42.96 -40.43 -18.79
N ASN A 873 42.46 -41.24 -19.74
CA ASN A 873 41.17 -41.93 -19.63
C ASN A 873 41.21 -43.14 -18.68
N LEU A 874 42.40 -43.50 -18.17
CA LEU A 874 42.56 -44.57 -17.19
C LEU A 874 42.26 -44.07 -15.77
N PRO A 875 41.89 -44.95 -14.82
CA PRO A 875 41.57 -44.57 -13.44
C PRO A 875 42.81 -44.22 -12.62
N LEU A 876 43.51 -43.13 -12.95
CA LEU A 876 44.80 -42.75 -12.35
C LEU A 876 44.67 -42.08 -10.98
N PHE A 877 45.68 -42.29 -10.12
CA PHE A 877 45.89 -41.53 -8.88
C PHE A 877 46.53 -40.17 -9.15
N GLU A 878 46.45 -39.25 -8.20
CA GLU A 878 47.01 -37.89 -8.33
C GLU A 878 48.50 -37.89 -8.63
N GLU A 879 49.25 -38.79 -8.01
CA GLU A 879 50.68 -38.95 -8.24
C GLU A 879 50.97 -39.39 -9.70
N GLU A 880 50.16 -40.31 -10.23
CA GLU A 880 50.28 -40.82 -11.60
C GLU A 880 49.82 -39.79 -12.66
N LEU A 881 48.82 -38.96 -12.32
CA LEU A 881 48.38 -37.86 -13.19
C LEU A 881 49.45 -36.78 -13.30
N LYS A 882 50.15 -36.45 -12.21
CA LYS A 882 51.30 -35.55 -12.23
C LYS A 882 52.40 -36.07 -13.16
N LEU A 883 52.70 -37.38 -13.08
CA LEU A 883 53.66 -38.01 -13.99
C LEU A 883 53.27 -37.87 -15.47
N LEU A 884 51.97 -38.02 -15.79
CA LEU A 884 51.47 -37.89 -17.16
C LEU A 884 51.50 -36.43 -17.66
N SER A 885 51.08 -35.48 -16.83
CA SER A 885 51.09 -34.05 -17.16
C SER A 885 52.51 -33.49 -17.31
N ASP A 886 53.45 -33.94 -16.47
CA ASP A 886 54.89 -33.66 -16.64
C ASP A 886 55.40 -34.11 -18.02
N TYR A 887 54.94 -35.26 -18.52
CA TYR A 887 55.38 -35.80 -19.82
C TYR A 887 54.74 -35.05 -21.01
N LEU A 888 53.48 -34.65 -20.89
CA LEU A 888 52.75 -33.91 -21.93
C LEU A 888 53.11 -32.42 -21.97
N GLY A 889 53.88 -31.91 -20.99
CA GLY A 889 54.27 -30.51 -20.90
C GLY A 889 53.12 -29.58 -20.46
N GLU A 890 52.12 -30.14 -19.77
CA GLU A 890 50.93 -29.41 -19.31
C GLU A 890 51.05 -29.09 -17.81
N ASP A 891 50.73 -27.85 -17.41
CA ASP A 891 50.64 -27.48 -15.98
C ASP A 891 49.55 -28.31 -15.31
N TYR A 892 49.92 -29.21 -14.39
CA TYR A 892 48.97 -30.01 -13.62
C TYR A 892 48.00 -29.10 -12.85
N LYS A 893 46.80 -28.93 -13.40
CA LYS A 893 45.67 -28.27 -12.74
C LYS A 893 44.86 -29.36 -12.04
N GLU A 894 44.75 -29.28 -10.71
CA GLU A 894 43.80 -30.09 -9.96
C GLU A 894 42.41 -29.96 -10.61
N GLU A 895 41.95 -31.02 -11.29
CA GLU A 895 40.75 -30.96 -12.11
C GLU A 895 39.49 -30.66 -11.28
N ARG A 896 38.96 -29.45 -11.46
CA ARG A 896 37.53 -29.23 -11.49
C ARG A 896 36.98 -29.89 -12.77
N LYS A 897 36.02 -30.80 -12.59
CA LYS A 897 35.28 -31.52 -13.63
C LYS A 897 34.95 -30.61 -14.84
N ARG A 898 35.30 -31.05 -16.05
CA ARG A 898 34.90 -30.41 -17.33
C ARG A 898 33.91 -31.31 -18.07
N GLU A 899 32.80 -30.72 -18.53
CA GLU A 899 31.83 -31.35 -19.45
C GLU A 899 31.94 -30.75 -20.88
N PRO A 900 31.51 -31.46 -21.95
CA PRO A 900 31.76 -31.11 -23.36
C PRO A 900 30.82 -30.03 -23.92
N ILE A 901 31.35 -29.23 -24.85
CA ILE A 901 30.83 -27.92 -25.29
C ILE A 901 29.53 -27.97 -26.13
N GLU A 902 29.10 -29.13 -26.67
CA GLU A 902 27.80 -29.26 -27.36
C GLU A 902 26.62 -29.60 -26.43
N LYS A 903 26.88 -29.91 -25.14
CA LYS A 903 25.83 -29.98 -24.12
C LYS A 903 25.49 -28.64 -23.50
N ILE A 904 26.31 -27.60 -23.64
CA ILE A 904 26.22 -26.36 -22.82
C ILE A 904 24.90 -25.60 -23.01
N ILE A 905 24.23 -25.69 -24.17
CA ILE A 905 22.93 -25.03 -24.38
C ILE A 905 21.77 -25.86 -23.80
N LEU A 906 21.80 -27.20 -23.94
CA LEU A 906 20.81 -28.09 -23.33
C LEU A 906 20.97 -28.15 -21.80
N HIS A 907 22.21 -28.21 -21.32
CA HIS A 907 22.55 -28.29 -19.89
C HIS A 907 22.25 -26.98 -19.16
N LYS A 908 22.34 -25.81 -19.81
CA LYS A 908 21.88 -24.54 -19.20
C LYS A 908 20.37 -24.51 -18.98
N GLU A 909 19.57 -25.02 -19.92
CA GLU A 909 18.12 -25.11 -19.74
C GLU A 909 17.71 -26.20 -18.73
N GLU A 910 18.41 -27.35 -18.73
CA GLU A 910 18.23 -28.42 -17.73
C GLU A 910 18.64 -27.94 -16.33
N THR A 911 19.76 -27.23 -16.19
CA THR A 911 20.23 -26.64 -14.93
C THR A 911 19.27 -25.56 -14.43
N LYS A 912 18.76 -24.69 -15.33
CA LYS A 912 17.72 -23.69 -14.97
C LYS A 912 16.42 -24.36 -14.53
N THR A 913 16.01 -25.45 -15.17
CA THR A 913 14.79 -26.19 -14.75
C THR A 913 14.98 -26.95 -13.44
N GLU A 914 16.17 -27.49 -13.18
CA GLU A 914 16.51 -28.11 -11.89
C GLU A 914 16.56 -27.09 -10.75
N ILE A 915 17.19 -25.92 -10.98
CA ILE A 915 17.20 -24.81 -10.03
C ILE A 915 15.78 -24.32 -9.75
N ARG A 916 14.93 -24.15 -10.78
CA ARG A 916 13.51 -23.79 -10.57
C ARG A 916 12.76 -24.81 -9.72
N LYS A 917 13.00 -26.12 -9.91
CA LYS A 917 12.42 -27.17 -9.06
C LYS A 917 12.89 -27.09 -7.61
N ILE A 918 14.16 -26.74 -7.37
CA ILE A 918 14.70 -26.54 -6.02
C ILE A 918 14.10 -25.28 -5.38
N ILE A 919 13.99 -24.18 -6.14
CA ILE A 919 13.36 -22.92 -5.71
C ILE A 919 11.89 -23.14 -5.30
N ASP A 920 11.12 -23.89 -6.09
CA ASP A 920 9.73 -24.23 -5.75
C ASP A 920 9.62 -25.04 -4.44
N GLY A 921 10.70 -25.74 -4.06
CA GLY A 921 10.83 -26.43 -2.78
C GLY A 921 11.05 -25.50 -1.59
N ILE A 922 11.53 -24.27 -1.79
CA ILE A 922 11.80 -23.29 -0.72
C ILE A 922 10.48 -22.61 -0.32
N LYS A 923 9.95 -22.99 0.85
CA LYS A 923 8.66 -22.49 1.34
C LYS A 923 8.81 -21.45 2.45
N LYS A 924 8.37 -20.23 2.15
CA LYS A 924 8.25 -19.10 3.09
C LYS A 924 7.01 -19.22 3.96
N GLU A 925 7.08 -20.02 5.02
CA GLU A 925 5.97 -20.25 5.94
C GLU A 925 5.81 -19.09 6.95
N LYS A 926 4.57 -18.59 7.11
CA LYS A 926 4.26 -17.47 8.02
C LYS A 926 4.66 -17.72 9.48
N GLN A 927 4.61 -18.98 9.94
CA GLN A 927 4.98 -19.36 11.30
C GLN A 927 6.49 -19.23 11.54
N GLU A 928 7.31 -19.60 10.55
CA GLU A 928 8.78 -19.51 10.63
C GLU A 928 9.28 -18.05 10.54
N ILE A 929 8.56 -17.19 9.79
CA ILE A 929 8.80 -15.72 9.79
C ILE A 929 8.63 -15.14 11.21
N SER A 930 7.53 -15.50 11.87
CA SER A 930 7.23 -15.01 13.21
C SER A 930 8.26 -15.52 14.23
N LYS A 931 8.66 -16.79 14.14
CA LYS A 931 9.71 -17.37 14.99
C LYS A 931 11.06 -16.70 14.79
N ARG A 932 11.51 -16.49 13.54
CA ARG A 932 12.79 -15.82 13.25
C ARG A 932 12.80 -14.37 13.75
N ARG A 933 11.70 -13.63 13.61
CA ARG A 933 11.55 -12.26 14.14
C ARG A 933 11.65 -12.20 15.66
N LEU A 934 10.95 -13.07 16.38
CA LEU A 934 11.03 -13.14 17.85
C LEU A 934 12.43 -13.51 18.35
N MET A 935 13.15 -14.29 17.56
CA MET A 935 14.51 -14.75 17.86
C MET A 935 15.62 -13.80 17.38
N LYS A 936 15.27 -12.68 16.72
CA LYS A 936 16.21 -11.65 16.19
C LYS A 936 17.23 -11.23 17.24
N ASN A 937 16.75 -10.82 18.42
CA ASN A 937 17.59 -10.30 19.48
C ASN A 937 18.47 -11.37 20.16
N GLN A 938 18.06 -12.64 20.09
CA GLN A 938 18.73 -13.75 20.77
C GLN A 938 19.90 -14.33 19.96
N TYR A 939 19.78 -14.35 18.63
CA TYR A 939 20.75 -15.03 17.78
C TYR A 939 21.41 -14.11 16.75
N TRP A 940 20.66 -13.19 16.11
CA TRP A 940 21.17 -12.46 14.95
C TRP A 940 21.47 -10.97 15.20
N LYS A 941 21.13 -10.43 16.38
CA LYS A 941 21.36 -9.02 16.75
C LYS A 941 22.77 -8.55 16.42
N PHE A 942 23.77 -9.29 16.88
CA PHE A 942 25.17 -8.90 16.71
C PHE A 942 25.60 -8.96 15.24
N ALA A 943 25.17 -9.98 14.49
CA ALA A 943 25.46 -10.09 13.06
C ALA A 943 24.83 -8.94 12.25
N LEU A 944 23.60 -8.53 12.58
CA LEU A 944 22.89 -7.45 11.90
C LEU A 944 23.50 -6.08 12.23
N GLU A 945 23.86 -5.82 13.48
CA GLU A 945 24.54 -4.58 13.90
C GLU A 945 25.93 -4.44 13.25
N GLU A 946 26.64 -5.54 13.05
CA GLU A 946 27.95 -5.52 12.39
C GLU A 946 27.81 -5.30 10.87
N ILE A 947 26.73 -5.75 10.23
CA ILE A 947 26.39 -5.37 8.83
C ILE A 947 26.12 -3.87 8.75
N GLU A 948 25.34 -3.31 9.67
CA GLU A 948 25.02 -1.86 9.69
C GLU A 948 26.27 -0.99 9.93
N LYS A 949 27.28 -1.52 10.61
CA LYS A 949 28.60 -0.89 10.83
C LYS A 949 29.62 -1.19 9.73
N ASP A 950 29.21 -1.85 8.64
CA ASP A 950 30.07 -2.23 7.51
C ASP A 950 31.23 -3.18 7.89
N LYS A 951 31.07 -3.96 8.97
CA LYS A 951 32.04 -4.95 9.46
C LYS A 951 31.68 -6.35 8.98
N MET A 952 31.78 -6.57 7.66
CA MET A 952 31.28 -7.78 7.00
C MET A 952 31.90 -9.09 7.52
N ILE A 953 33.21 -9.12 7.80
CA ILE A 953 33.87 -10.34 8.32
C ILE A 953 33.35 -10.70 9.72
N SER A 954 33.16 -9.69 10.58
CA SER A 954 32.63 -9.85 11.94
C SER A 954 31.17 -10.33 11.91
N ALA A 955 30.36 -9.75 11.02
CA ALA A 955 28.99 -10.17 10.79
C ALA A 955 28.89 -11.62 10.30
N SER A 956 29.74 -12.02 9.35
CA SER A 956 29.80 -13.39 8.83
C SER A 956 30.12 -14.41 9.93
N ASN A 957 31.17 -14.17 10.73
CA ASN A 957 31.51 -15.02 11.86
C ASN A 957 30.36 -15.14 12.86
N SER A 958 29.66 -14.04 13.11
CA SER A 958 28.51 -13.98 14.01
C SER A 958 27.33 -14.84 13.52
N TYR A 959 27.09 -14.89 12.21
CA TYR A 959 26.11 -15.81 11.64
C TYR A 959 26.53 -17.28 11.81
N PHE A 960 27.81 -17.59 11.63
CA PHE A 960 28.32 -18.96 11.75
C PHE A 960 28.31 -19.47 13.20
N GLU A 961 28.65 -18.63 14.18
CA GLU A 961 28.64 -18.98 15.62
C GLU A 961 27.26 -19.37 16.15
N VAL A 962 26.20 -18.93 15.47
CA VAL A 962 24.81 -19.18 15.83
C VAL A 962 24.33 -20.56 15.36
N ILE A 963 24.94 -21.12 14.31
CA ILE A 963 24.48 -22.36 13.65
C ILE A 963 24.43 -23.54 14.63
N PRO A 964 25.48 -23.87 15.40
CA PRO A 964 25.42 -25.01 16.33
C PRO A 964 24.34 -24.83 17.40
N LYS A 965 24.08 -23.58 17.83
CA LYS A 965 23.04 -23.27 18.83
C LYS A 965 21.63 -23.51 18.29
N LEU A 966 21.41 -23.21 17.00
CA LEU A 966 20.12 -23.43 16.34
C LEU A 966 19.91 -24.90 15.97
N VAL A 967 20.94 -25.60 15.50
CA VAL A 967 20.89 -27.04 15.20
C VAL A 967 20.59 -27.85 16.46
N ASN A 968 21.27 -27.57 17.58
CA ASN A 968 21.00 -28.22 18.87
C ASN A 968 19.55 -28.03 19.36
N LYS A 969 18.88 -26.95 18.94
CA LYS A 969 17.47 -26.65 19.25
C LYS A 969 16.49 -27.14 18.18
N LYS A 970 16.95 -27.91 17.18
CA LYS A 970 16.17 -28.40 16.03
C LYS A 970 15.54 -27.28 15.19
N LEU A 971 16.13 -26.09 15.18
CA LEU A 971 15.69 -24.93 14.38
C LEU A 971 16.42 -24.90 13.03
N PHE A 972 16.24 -25.97 12.24
CA PHE A 972 17.04 -26.22 11.04
C PHE A 972 16.89 -25.15 9.94
N LYS A 973 15.69 -24.57 9.76
CA LYS A 973 15.47 -23.45 8.83
C LYS A 973 16.19 -22.17 9.28
N GLY A 974 16.26 -21.90 10.58
CA GLY A 974 17.01 -20.75 11.11
C GLY A 974 18.52 -20.95 10.96
N ALA A 975 18.99 -22.19 11.16
CA ALA A 975 20.38 -22.57 10.97
C ALA A 975 20.80 -22.50 9.49
N SER A 976 19.95 -22.97 8.56
CA SER A 976 20.24 -22.91 7.12
C SER A 976 20.33 -21.46 6.63
N ILE A 977 19.43 -20.57 7.06
CA ILE A 977 19.52 -19.17 6.67
C ILE A 977 20.76 -18.49 7.27
N SER A 978 21.15 -18.85 8.50
CA SER A 978 22.39 -18.31 9.10
C SER A 978 23.63 -18.75 8.32
N LEU A 979 23.65 -20.02 7.89
CA LEU A 979 24.72 -20.56 7.02
C LEU A 979 24.76 -19.84 5.67
N ILE A 980 23.61 -19.63 5.03
CA ILE A 980 23.52 -18.90 3.75
C ILE A 980 23.97 -17.45 3.92
N MET A 981 23.47 -16.73 4.93
CA MET A 981 23.81 -15.32 5.14
C MET A 981 25.27 -15.11 5.52
N GLY A 982 25.83 -15.95 6.41
CA GLY A 982 27.25 -15.89 6.75
C GLY A 982 28.13 -16.07 5.50
N THR A 983 27.72 -16.95 4.59
CA THR A 983 28.39 -17.20 3.31
C THR A 983 28.22 -16.05 2.31
N LEU A 984 27.02 -15.51 2.15
CA LEU A 984 26.75 -14.39 1.23
C LEU A 984 27.49 -13.12 1.64
N VAL A 985 27.63 -12.87 2.95
CA VAL A 985 28.42 -11.75 3.49
C VAL A 985 29.90 -11.90 3.10
N LEU A 986 30.47 -13.11 3.13
CA LEU A 986 31.85 -13.35 2.66
C LEU A 986 31.98 -13.22 1.14
N LEU A 987 30.96 -13.59 0.38
CA LEU A 987 30.92 -13.41 -1.06
C LEU A 987 30.88 -11.92 -1.45
N ASN A 988 30.20 -11.09 -0.67
CA ASN A 988 30.15 -9.63 -0.90
C ASN A 988 31.54 -8.97 -0.76
N GLU A 989 32.40 -9.53 0.08
CA GLU A 989 33.80 -9.12 0.25
C GLU A 989 34.75 -9.68 -0.84
N LYS A 990 34.22 -10.29 -1.91
CA LYS A 990 34.99 -10.95 -2.99
C LYS A 990 35.92 -12.07 -2.49
N LYS A 991 35.58 -12.72 -1.37
CA LYS A 991 36.36 -13.85 -0.80
C LYS A 991 35.73 -15.20 -1.13
N GLU A 992 35.57 -15.49 -2.41
CA GLU A 992 34.80 -16.65 -2.91
C GLU A 992 35.31 -18.00 -2.41
N LYS A 993 36.64 -18.20 -2.44
CA LYS A 993 37.27 -19.43 -1.95
C LYS A 993 37.03 -19.65 -0.46
N LEU A 994 37.18 -18.59 0.34
CA LEU A 994 36.95 -18.63 1.79
C LEU A 994 35.46 -18.87 2.11
N ALA A 995 34.54 -18.25 1.37
CA ALA A 995 33.10 -18.43 1.54
C ALA A 995 32.68 -19.87 1.27
N LYS A 996 33.22 -20.50 0.21
CA LYS A 996 32.95 -21.90 -0.14
C LYS A 996 33.54 -22.88 0.88
N GLU A 997 34.80 -22.70 1.24
CA GLU A 997 35.47 -23.53 2.26
C GLU A 997 34.76 -23.46 3.61
N THR A 998 34.35 -22.26 4.05
CA THR A 998 33.65 -22.06 5.32
C THR A 998 32.24 -22.65 5.28
N PHE A 999 31.50 -22.48 4.17
CA PHE A 999 30.19 -23.11 3.99
C PHE A 999 30.27 -24.64 4.03
N GLU A 1000 31.21 -25.24 3.31
CA GLU A 1000 31.40 -26.69 3.29
C GLU A 1000 31.83 -27.25 4.65
N GLN A 1001 32.65 -26.51 5.42
CA GLN A 1001 33.04 -26.90 6.77
C GLN A 1001 31.84 -26.96 7.71
N TYR A 1002 31.06 -25.88 7.82
CA TYR A 1002 29.88 -25.83 8.68
C TYR A 1002 28.77 -26.78 8.22
N LEU A 1003 28.67 -27.07 6.91
CA LEU A 1003 27.75 -28.07 6.39
C LEU A 1003 28.18 -29.50 6.77
N LYS A 1004 29.48 -29.85 6.66
CA LYS A 1004 29.99 -31.18 7.05
C LYS A 1004 29.77 -31.47 8.54
N GLU A 1005 29.90 -30.46 9.40
CA GLU A 1005 29.66 -30.60 10.84
C GLU A 1005 28.17 -30.84 11.16
N ASN A 1006 27.24 -30.52 10.25
CA ASN A 1006 25.79 -30.59 10.44
C ASN A 1006 25.08 -31.34 9.28
N ASP A 1007 25.79 -32.28 8.62
CA ASP A 1007 25.42 -32.85 7.30
C ASP A 1007 24.07 -33.59 7.31
N GLN A 1008 23.72 -34.24 8.43
CA GLN A 1008 22.47 -34.99 8.54
C GLN A 1008 21.23 -34.10 8.59
N ASP A 1009 21.34 -32.89 9.15
CA ASP A 1009 20.21 -32.02 9.46
C ASP A 1009 20.01 -30.89 8.44
N LEU A 1010 21.09 -30.31 7.90
CA LEU A 1010 21.03 -29.14 7.03
C LEU A 1010 21.06 -29.47 5.52
N LYS A 1011 21.81 -30.49 5.10
CA LYS A 1011 21.97 -30.87 3.69
C LYS A 1011 20.68 -31.28 2.94
N PRO A 1012 19.67 -31.90 3.60
CA PRO A 1012 18.42 -32.23 2.91
C PRO A 1012 17.60 -30.99 2.49
N LEU A 1013 17.84 -29.83 3.13
CA LEU A 1013 17.04 -28.63 2.95
C LEU A 1013 17.24 -28.00 1.57
N PRO A 1014 16.16 -27.60 0.87
CA PRO A 1014 16.24 -27.01 -0.47
C PRO A 1014 17.03 -25.69 -0.49
N GLU A 1015 16.99 -24.91 0.60
CA GLU A 1015 17.74 -23.67 0.77
C GLU A 1015 19.26 -23.90 0.77
N ILE A 1016 19.72 -25.06 1.24
CA ILE A 1016 21.14 -25.42 1.25
C ILE A 1016 21.57 -25.98 -0.10
N LYS A 1017 20.72 -26.80 -0.74
CA LYS A 1017 21.01 -27.39 -2.06
C LYS A 1017 21.23 -26.33 -3.15
N ILE A 1018 20.51 -25.21 -3.10
CA ILE A 1018 20.66 -24.15 -4.10
C ILE A 1018 22.02 -23.43 -4.02
N MET A 1019 22.71 -23.46 -2.87
CA MET A 1019 24.02 -22.83 -2.70
C MET A 1019 25.11 -23.52 -3.52
N GLU A 1020 25.00 -24.83 -3.77
CA GLU A 1020 25.93 -25.55 -4.67
C GLU A 1020 25.87 -24.97 -6.09
N TYR A 1021 24.67 -24.64 -6.56
CA TYR A 1021 24.46 -23.99 -7.86
C TYR A 1021 24.89 -22.51 -7.85
N LEU A 1022 24.73 -21.80 -6.72
CA LEU A 1022 25.22 -20.42 -6.60
C LEU A 1022 26.75 -20.36 -6.69
N PHE A 1023 27.45 -21.23 -5.96
CA PHE A 1023 28.90 -21.34 -6.07
C PHE A 1023 29.34 -21.76 -7.46
N SER A 1024 28.63 -22.70 -8.11
CA SER A 1024 28.89 -23.07 -9.50
C SER A 1024 28.69 -21.88 -10.47
N ALA A 1025 27.64 -21.09 -10.28
CA ALA A 1025 27.36 -19.90 -11.10
C ALA A 1025 28.43 -18.82 -10.92
N ILE A 1026 28.91 -18.61 -9.69
CA ILE A 1026 29.99 -17.67 -9.38
C ILE A 1026 31.33 -18.18 -9.96
N GLU A 1027 31.66 -19.46 -9.78
CA GLU A 1027 32.89 -20.08 -10.29
C GLU A 1027 32.98 -20.10 -11.83
N ASN A 1028 31.83 -20.10 -12.51
CA ASN A 1028 31.72 -20.10 -13.97
C ASN A 1028 31.40 -18.70 -14.56
N GLU A 1029 31.38 -17.64 -13.75
CA GLU A 1029 30.98 -16.27 -14.14
C GLU A 1029 29.62 -16.18 -14.85
N ASP A 1030 28.68 -17.09 -14.52
CA ASP A 1030 27.36 -17.14 -15.12
C ASP A 1030 26.42 -16.12 -14.47
N VAL A 1031 26.45 -14.90 -15.00
CA VAL A 1031 25.66 -13.75 -14.51
C VAL A 1031 24.16 -14.05 -14.48
N GLU A 1032 23.65 -14.82 -15.44
CA GLU A 1032 22.22 -15.12 -15.55
C GLU A 1032 21.77 -16.12 -14.48
N LEU A 1033 22.54 -17.19 -14.25
CA LEU A 1033 22.28 -18.16 -13.19
C LEU A 1033 22.49 -17.57 -11.80
N LYS A 1034 23.53 -16.76 -11.62
CA LYS A 1034 23.78 -16.02 -10.37
C LYS A 1034 22.62 -15.09 -10.05
N GLY A 1035 22.15 -14.31 -11.03
CA GLY A 1035 20.98 -13.43 -10.89
C GLY A 1035 19.72 -14.19 -10.49
N LEU A 1036 19.40 -15.27 -11.22
CA LEU A 1036 18.23 -16.10 -10.96
C LEU A 1036 18.21 -16.69 -9.54
N ILE A 1037 19.37 -17.16 -9.04
CA ILE A 1037 19.45 -17.74 -7.69
C ILE A 1037 19.36 -16.65 -6.62
N ILE A 1038 20.06 -15.51 -6.77
CA ILE A 1038 20.02 -14.42 -5.79
C ILE A 1038 18.62 -13.82 -5.69
N GLU A 1039 17.94 -13.58 -6.82
CA GLU A 1039 16.55 -13.11 -6.85
C GLU A 1039 15.60 -14.09 -6.13
N ALA A 1040 15.76 -15.40 -6.38
CA ALA A 1040 14.96 -16.42 -5.72
C ALA A 1040 15.20 -16.50 -4.20
N LEU A 1041 16.45 -16.33 -3.75
CA LEU A 1041 16.77 -16.27 -2.32
C LEU A 1041 16.16 -15.02 -1.67
N LEU A 1042 16.19 -13.87 -2.35
CA LEU A 1042 15.61 -12.61 -1.90
C LEU A 1042 14.08 -12.71 -1.73
N GLU A 1043 13.40 -13.38 -2.68
CA GLU A 1043 11.95 -13.59 -2.62
C GLU A 1043 11.55 -14.64 -1.56
N LYS A 1044 12.22 -15.80 -1.55
CA LYS A 1044 11.76 -17.00 -0.84
C LYS A 1044 12.37 -17.21 0.54
N LEU A 1045 13.58 -16.69 0.84
CA LEU A 1045 14.14 -16.80 2.20
C LEU A 1045 13.44 -15.84 3.17
N ILE A 1046 13.52 -16.18 4.45
CA ILE A 1046 12.93 -15.41 5.56
C ILE A 1046 13.98 -14.41 6.05
N ILE A 1047 14.43 -13.47 5.22
CA ILE A 1047 15.53 -12.54 5.54
C ILE A 1047 15.06 -11.22 6.21
N PHE A 1048 15.96 -10.54 6.93
CA PHE A 1048 15.77 -9.18 7.47
C PHE A 1048 16.16 -8.10 6.44
N ASP A 1049 15.68 -6.86 6.60
CA ASP A 1049 15.90 -5.79 5.61
C ASP A 1049 17.38 -5.45 5.38
N THR A 1050 18.22 -5.57 6.42
CA THR A 1050 19.67 -5.40 6.31
C THR A 1050 20.35 -6.55 5.56
N GLU A 1051 19.80 -7.76 5.65
CA GLU A 1051 20.25 -8.92 4.88
C GLU A 1051 19.90 -8.76 3.39
N SER A 1052 18.72 -8.21 3.08
CA SER A 1052 18.29 -7.94 1.69
C SER A 1052 19.27 -7.04 0.93
N LYS A 1053 19.80 -6.00 1.58
CA LYS A 1053 20.79 -5.07 0.99
C LYS A 1053 22.08 -5.77 0.54
N ILE A 1054 22.51 -6.82 1.26
CA ILE A 1054 23.70 -7.59 0.88
C ILE A 1054 23.43 -8.40 -0.39
N LEU A 1055 22.24 -9.00 -0.51
CA LEU A 1055 21.84 -9.73 -1.70
C LEU A 1055 21.70 -8.79 -2.91
N GLU A 1056 21.17 -7.59 -2.71
CA GLU A 1056 21.07 -6.55 -3.76
C GLU A 1056 22.45 -6.10 -4.26
N ASN A 1057 23.42 -5.89 -3.36
CA ASN A 1057 24.79 -5.54 -3.74
C ASN A 1057 25.48 -6.62 -4.57
N LEU A 1058 25.21 -7.90 -4.29
CA LEU A 1058 25.77 -9.03 -5.03
C LEU A 1058 25.27 -9.15 -6.48
N LEU A 1059 24.17 -8.47 -6.85
CA LEU A 1059 23.68 -8.36 -8.22
C LEU A 1059 24.51 -7.39 -9.10
N GLY A 1060 25.36 -6.54 -8.49
CA GLY A 1060 26.27 -5.61 -9.18
C GLY A 1060 25.62 -4.27 -9.60
N GLU A 1061 26.45 -3.23 -9.75
CA GLU A 1061 26.05 -1.86 -10.13
C GLU A 1061 25.19 -1.86 -11.40
N LYS A 1062 23.90 -1.59 -11.23
CA LYS A 1062 23.13 -0.90 -12.25
C LYS A 1062 23.75 0.49 -12.42
N VAL A 1063 24.21 0.78 -13.64
CA VAL A 1063 24.57 2.12 -14.12
C VAL A 1063 23.63 3.14 -13.50
N SER A 1064 24.23 4.13 -12.84
CA SER A 1064 23.64 5.36 -12.29
C SER A 1064 22.19 5.63 -12.70
N GLU A 1065 21.27 5.52 -11.75
CA GLU A 1065 19.94 6.13 -11.84
C GLU A 1065 19.89 7.36 -10.91
N GLU A 1066 20.49 8.46 -11.36
CA GLU A 1066 19.77 9.73 -11.26
C GLU A 1066 18.60 9.63 -12.26
N GLU A 1067 17.39 9.65 -11.72
CA GLU A 1067 16.11 9.75 -12.44
C GLU A 1067 15.82 8.74 -13.56
N THR A 1068 15.37 7.51 -13.25
CA THR A 1068 14.43 6.81 -14.14
C THR A 1068 13.35 5.99 -13.41
N LYS A 1069 12.11 6.42 -13.61
CA LYS A 1069 10.89 5.63 -13.44
C LYS A 1069 11.04 4.28 -14.14
N GLY A 1070 10.82 3.20 -13.40
CA GLY A 1070 10.68 1.85 -13.98
C GLY A 1070 9.71 1.85 -15.17
N LEU A 1071 10.20 1.39 -16.33
CA LEU A 1071 9.35 1.01 -17.45
C LEU A 1071 8.66 -0.31 -17.08
N LEU A 1072 7.58 -0.18 -16.32
CA LEU A 1072 6.59 -1.23 -16.07
C LEU A 1072 6.16 -1.85 -17.41
N SER A 1073 5.93 -3.16 -17.43
CA SER A 1073 5.28 -3.82 -18.57
C SER A 1073 3.94 -3.13 -18.88
N ARG A 1074 3.41 -3.24 -20.11
CA ARG A 1074 2.16 -2.55 -20.49
C ARG A 1074 0.97 -2.92 -19.58
N GLU A 1075 0.98 -4.12 -19.01
CA GLU A 1075 0.04 -4.58 -17.99
C GLU A 1075 0.33 -3.98 -16.61
N GLU A 1076 1.58 -4.02 -16.13
CA GLU A 1076 1.96 -3.45 -14.83
C GLU A 1076 1.79 -1.92 -14.78
N LYS A 1077 2.01 -1.23 -15.91
CA LYS A 1077 1.75 0.21 -16.10
C LYS A 1077 0.25 0.49 -16.09
N GLY A 1078 -0.56 -0.44 -16.61
CA GLY A 1078 -2.02 -0.39 -16.54
C GLY A 1078 -2.54 -0.64 -15.13
N GLU A 1079 -1.96 -1.58 -14.39
CA GLU A 1079 -2.33 -1.88 -13.01
C GLU A 1079 -1.90 -0.77 -12.04
N LEU A 1080 -0.66 -0.27 -12.14
CA LEU A 1080 -0.22 0.88 -11.35
C LEU A 1080 -0.98 2.16 -11.72
N SER A 1081 -1.33 2.38 -12.98
CA SER A 1081 -2.21 3.50 -13.37
C SER A 1081 -3.61 3.34 -12.77
N LYS A 1082 -4.18 2.12 -12.71
CA LYS A 1082 -5.48 1.87 -12.07
C LYS A 1082 -5.43 2.06 -10.55
N ILE A 1083 -4.38 1.53 -9.90
CA ILE A 1083 -4.14 1.70 -8.47
C ILE A 1083 -3.93 3.17 -8.13
N GLN A 1084 -3.13 3.89 -8.93
CA GLN A 1084 -2.86 5.30 -8.73
C GLN A 1084 -4.10 6.17 -8.99
N MET A 1085 -4.92 5.86 -10.01
CA MET A 1085 -6.23 6.49 -10.20
C MET A 1085 -7.18 6.22 -9.02
N GLY A 1086 -7.20 5.01 -8.47
CA GLY A 1086 -8.00 4.66 -7.29
C GLY A 1086 -7.55 5.43 -6.05
N ILE A 1087 -6.23 5.57 -5.85
CA ILE A 1087 -5.63 6.35 -4.76
C ILE A 1087 -5.89 7.85 -4.95
N ASP A 1088 -5.82 8.38 -6.17
CA ASP A 1088 -6.16 9.78 -6.49
C ASP A 1088 -7.65 10.09 -6.27
N GLN A 1089 -8.54 9.15 -6.58
CA GLN A 1089 -9.97 9.26 -6.29
C GLN A 1089 -10.24 9.24 -4.77
N ASN A 1090 -9.61 8.33 -4.03
CA ASN A 1090 -9.70 8.29 -2.57
C ASN A 1090 -9.15 9.56 -1.93
N PHE A 1091 -8.01 10.07 -2.42
CA PHE A 1091 -7.43 11.32 -1.98
C PHE A 1091 -8.40 12.50 -2.19
N SER A 1092 -9.02 12.59 -3.37
CA SER A 1092 -9.99 13.64 -3.70
C SER A 1092 -11.23 13.58 -2.78
N LYS A 1093 -11.71 12.38 -2.46
CA LYS A 1093 -12.85 12.17 -1.53
C LYS A 1093 -12.49 12.49 -0.07
N ILE A 1094 -11.26 12.22 0.35
CA ILE A 1094 -10.76 12.63 1.69
C ILE A 1094 -10.62 14.16 1.73
N GLN A 1095 -10.09 14.76 0.68
CA GLN A 1095 -9.90 16.20 0.58
C GLN A 1095 -11.22 16.98 0.57
N SER A 1096 -12.27 16.48 -0.09
CA SER A 1096 -13.60 17.10 -0.03
C SER A 1096 -14.19 17.10 1.39
N ASN A 1097 -13.92 16.05 2.17
CA ASN A 1097 -14.42 15.91 3.53
C ASN A 1097 -13.63 16.72 4.57
N MET A 1098 -12.42 17.22 4.24
CA MET A 1098 -11.63 18.05 5.14
C MET A 1098 -12.35 19.34 5.54
N GLY A 1099 -13.14 19.93 4.63
CA GLY A 1099 -13.88 21.17 4.91
C GLY A 1099 -14.90 21.00 6.03
N ASP A 1100 -15.54 19.84 6.11
CA ASP A 1100 -16.54 19.53 7.15
C ASP A 1100 -15.85 19.25 8.49
N VAL A 1101 -14.78 18.45 8.49
CA VAL A 1101 -14.00 18.16 9.72
C VAL A 1101 -13.38 19.43 10.31
N ARG A 1102 -12.90 20.35 9.46
CA ARG A 1102 -12.32 21.61 9.93
C ARG A 1102 -13.36 22.56 10.54
N ARG A 1103 -14.58 22.60 9.99
CA ARG A 1103 -15.71 23.38 10.53
C ARG A 1103 -16.18 22.82 11.87
N GLU A 1104 -16.25 21.50 11.98
CA GLU A 1104 -16.77 20.81 13.18
C GLU A 1104 -15.70 20.51 14.24
N LYS A 1105 -14.40 20.81 13.98
CA LYS A 1105 -13.27 20.47 14.86
C LYS A 1105 -13.49 20.92 16.30
N ASN A 1106 -13.90 22.18 16.50
CA ASN A 1106 -14.06 22.78 17.84
C ASN A 1106 -15.22 22.16 18.61
N GLU A 1107 -16.38 21.98 17.97
CA GLU A 1107 -17.55 21.33 18.58
C GLU A 1107 -17.23 19.89 18.99
N PHE A 1108 -16.59 19.15 18.08
CA PHE A 1108 -16.22 17.77 18.34
C PHE A 1108 -15.17 17.66 19.45
N PHE A 1109 -14.21 18.58 19.51
CA PHE A 1109 -13.23 18.63 20.59
C PHE A 1109 -13.84 18.97 21.95
N ILE A 1110 -14.82 19.89 22.02
CA ILE A 1110 -15.56 20.20 23.26
C ILE A 1110 -16.24 18.93 23.81
N LYS A 1111 -16.89 18.15 22.94
CA LYS A 1111 -17.52 16.88 23.30
C LYS A 1111 -16.50 15.86 23.85
N ARG A 1112 -15.32 15.76 23.23
CA ARG A 1112 -14.22 14.90 23.73
C ARG A 1112 -13.69 15.40 25.07
N LYS A 1113 -13.52 16.71 25.25
CA LYS A 1113 -13.03 17.33 26.49
C LYS A 1113 -13.97 17.04 27.68
N ALA A 1114 -15.29 17.12 27.47
CA ALA A 1114 -16.29 16.74 28.48
C ALA A 1114 -16.19 15.25 28.90
N MET A 1115 -15.72 14.39 28.00
CA MET A 1115 -15.54 12.95 28.24
C MET A 1115 -14.13 12.58 28.72
N LYS A 1116 -13.19 13.54 28.81
CA LYS A 1116 -11.75 13.31 29.05
C LYS A 1116 -11.52 12.45 30.31
N ARG A 1117 -12.04 12.89 31.47
CA ARG A 1117 -11.88 12.18 32.76
C ARG A 1117 -12.46 10.77 32.78
N ARG A 1118 -13.58 10.55 32.07
CA ARG A 1118 -14.35 9.30 32.19
C ARG A 1118 -13.85 8.18 31.26
N TYR A 1119 -13.32 8.53 30.10
CA TYR A 1119 -12.98 7.53 29.07
C TYR A 1119 -11.55 7.64 28.52
N TYR A 1120 -10.94 8.82 28.54
CA TYR A 1120 -9.67 9.06 27.85
C TYR A 1120 -8.47 9.17 28.80
N GLU A 1121 -8.67 9.56 30.06
CA GLU A 1121 -7.60 9.84 31.01
C GLU A 1121 -6.64 8.65 31.21
N GLU A 1122 -7.16 7.42 31.29
CA GLU A 1122 -6.33 6.21 31.34
C GLU A 1122 -5.47 6.06 30.07
N ILE A 1123 -6.07 6.22 28.89
CA ILE A 1123 -5.38 6.05 27.59
C ILE A 1123 -4.33 7.14 27.38
N LEU A 1124 -4.64 8.38 27.73
CA LEU A 1124 -3.73 9.52 27.60
C LEU A 1124 -2.53 9.39 28.56
N ASN A 1125 -2.75 8.87 29.77
CA ASN A 1125 -1.66 8.57 30.70
C ASN A 1125 -0.74 7.46 30.17
N ILE A 1126 -1.30 6.42 29.54
CA ILE A 1126 -0.51 5.37 28.88
C ILE A 1126 0.28 5.95 27.70
N LEU A 1127 -0.32 6.85 26.92
CA LEU A 1127 0.36 7.57 25.83
C LEU A 1127 1.53 8.43 26.32
N LYS A 1128 1.37 9.14 27.44
CA LYS A 1128 2.46 9.92 28.07
C LYS A 1128 3.65 9.04 28.44
N THR A 1129 3.41 7.77 28.78
CA THR A 1129 4.48 6.79 29.10
C THR A 1129 5.04 6.06 27.87
N GLN A 1130 4.69 6.48 26.65
CA GLN A 1130 5.11 5.86 25.37
C GLN A 1130 4.78 4.37 25.19
N LYS A 1131 3.80 3.84 25.93
CA LYS A 1131 3.34 2.45 25.75
C LYS A 1131 2.30 2.35 24.65
N LEU A 1132 2.73 2.54 23.40
CA LEU A 1132 1.84 2.73 22.24
C LEU A 1132 0.97 1.51 21.93
N LYS A 1133 1.47 0.27 22.07
CA LYS A 1133 0.65 -0.95 21.90
C LYS A 1133 -0.48 -1.08 22.92
N GLU A 1134 -0.21 -0.73 24.17
CA GLU A 1134 -1.21 -0.78 25.24
C GLU A 1134 -2.28 0.28 25.03
N ALA A 1135 -1.87 1.49 24.64
CA ALA A 1135 -2.77 2.55 24.23
C ALA A 1135 -3.61 2.15 23.00
N ALA A 1136 -3.01 1.50 22.00
CA ALA A 1136 -3.71 1.02 20.82
C ALA A 1136 -4.84 0.05 21.20
N SER A 1137 -4.58 -0.93 22.09
CA SER A 1137 -5.61 -1.87 22.56
C SER A 1137 -6.76 -1.14 23.25
N LYS A 1138 -6.44 -0.18 24.13
CA LYS A 1138 -7.45 0.59 24.87
C LYS A 1138 -8.28 1.50 23.96
N TYR A 1139 -7.68 2.10 22.93
CA TYR A 1139 -8.42 2.85 21.91
C TYR A 1139 -9.37 1.95 21.12
N TYR A 1140 -8.96 0.73 20.78
CA TYR A 1140 -9.80 -0.25 20.09
C TYR A 1140 -11.01 -0.66 20.94
N ASP A 1141 -10.80 -0.97 22.22
CA ASP A 1141 -11.86 -1.34 23.15
C ASP A 1141 -12.85 -0.19 23.38
N LEU A 1142 -12.33 1.04 23.51
CA LEU A 1142 -13.17 2.23 23.64
C LEU A 1142 -13.95 2.51 22.35
N ALA A 1143 -13.35 2.29 21.18
CA ALA A 1143 -14.03 2.43 19.89
C ALA A 1143 -15.22 1.46 19.77
N ILE A 1144 -15.05 0.20 20.18
CA ILE A 1144 -16.15 -0.78 20.23
C ILE A 1144 -17.25 -0.31 21.20
N THR A 1145 -16.85 0.21 22.36
CA THR A 1145 -17.80 0.70 23.37
C THR A 1145 -18.62 1.89 22.88
N LEU A 1146 -17.97 2.85 22.19
CA LEU A 1146 -18.64 4.02 21.65
C LEU A 1146 -19.46 3.71 20.39
N SER A 1147 -19.04 2.73 19.57
CA SER A 1147 -19.84 2.29 18.41
C SER A 1147 -21.14 1.61 18.84
N LYS A 1148 -21.10 0.80 19.92
CA LYS A 1148 -22.31 0.23 20.54
C LYS A 1148 -23.29 1.29 21.04
N ARG A 1149 -22.80 2.49 21.38
CA ARG A 1149 -23.60 3.66 21.77
C ARG A 1149 -24.01 4.54 20.58
N LYS A 1150 -23.77 4.08 19.34
CA LYS A 1150 -24.03 4.80 18.08
C LYS A 1150 -23.22 6.09 17.91
N ASP A 1151 -22.13 6.29 18.66
CA ASP A 1151 -21.22 7.42 18.45
C ASP A 1151 -20.20 7.08 17.35
N ILE A 1152 -20.69 7.09 16.10
CA ILE A 1152 -19.95 6.66 14.90
C ILE A 1152 -18.74 7.57 14.63
N ARG A 1153 -18.87 8.89 14.85
CA ARG A 1153 -17.77 9.86 14.63
C ARG A 1153 -16.65 9.71 15.66
N THR A 1154 -17.00 9.49 16.93
CA THR A 1154 -15.98 9.30 17.97
C THR A 1154 -15.30 7.94 17.83
N SER A 1155 -16.08 6.87 17.60
CA SER A 1155 -15.50 5.54 17.36
C SER A 1155 -14.57 5.50 16.15
N SER A 1156 -14.90 6.17 15.04
CA SER A 1156 -14.02 6.21 13.87
C SER A 1156 -12.70 6.95 14.12
N LEU A 1157 -12.72 8.06 14.86
CA LEU A 1157 -11.52 8.76 15.30
C LEU A 1157 -10.65 7.87 16.19
N LEU A 1158 -11.25 7.08 17.09
CA LEU A 1158 -10.49 6.18 17.96
C LEU A 1158 -9.84 5.01 17.21
N ILE A 1159 -10.45 4.53 16.15
CA ILE A 1159 -9.82 3.52 15.28
C ILE A 1159 -8.68 4.12 14.46
N LEU A 1160 -8.79 5.37 14.03
CA LEU A 1160 -7.66 6.09 13.44
C LEU A 1160 -6.50 6.19 14.45
N LEU A 1161 -6.75 6.60 15.70
CA LEU A 1161 -5.73 6.69 16.74
C LEU A 1161 -5.12 5.33 17.10
N HIS A 1162 -5.95 4.28 17.18
CA HIS A 1162 -5.48 2.89 17.28
C HIS A 1162 -4.52 2.54 16.14
N GLY A 1163 -4.91 2.83 14.90
CA GLY A 1163 -4.08 2.58 13.72
C GLY A 1163 -2.77 3.35 13.75
N LEU A 1164 -2.79 4.63 14.14
CA LEU A 1164 -1.59 5.46 14.26
C LEU A 1164 -0.63 4.96 15.34
N CYS A 1165 -1.14 4.53 16.51
CA CYS A 1165 -0.33 3.91 17.55
C CYS A 1165 0.38 2.64 17.05
N LEU A 1166 -0.32 1.79 16.29
CA LEU A 1166 0.28 0.58 15.72
C LEU A 1166 1.29 0.89 14.62
N LEU A 1167 0.99 1.87 13.76
CA LEU A 1167 1.93 2.31 12.70
C LEU A 1167 3.22 2.88 13.30
N LYS A 1168 3.15 3.64 14.40
CA LYS A 1168 4.34 4.14 15.10
C LYS A 1168 5.15 3.05 15.81
N GLU A 1169 4.54 1.93 16.14
CA GLU A 1169 5.21 0.73 16.68
C GLU A 1169 5.73 -0.20 15.57
N GLU A 1170 5.74 0.26 14.31
CA GLU A 1170 6.16 -0.51 13.14
C GLU A 1170 5.42 -1.85 12.98
N GLU A 1171 4.18 -1.93 13.48
CA GLU A 1171 3.32 -3.09 13.22
C GLU A 1171 3.02 -3.20 11.72
N SER A 1172 2.98 -4.43 11.23
CA SER A 1172 2.79 -4.71 9.81
C SER A 1172 1.49 -4.05 9.31
N TYR A 1173 1.55 -3.34 8.19
CA TYR A 1173 0.38 -2.69 7.56
C TYR A 1173 -0.79 -3.66 7.34
N THR A 1174 -0.48 -4.94 7.06
CA THR A 1174 -1.51 -5.99 6.91
C THR A 1174 -2.20 -6.35 8.22
N VAL A 1175 -1.52 -6.23 9.36
CA VAL A 1175 -2.09 -6.44 10.71
C VAL A 1175 -2.97 -5.25 11.08
N VAL A 1176 -2.49 -4.02 10.87
CA VAL A 1176 -3.29 -2.80 11.12
C VAL A 1176 -4.57 -2.80 10.27
N LYS A 1177 -4.45 -3.12 8.97
CA LYS A 1177 -5.60 -3.24 8.05
C LYS A 1177 -6.58 -4.32 8.50
N LYS A 1178 -6.07 -5.48 8.93
CA LYS A 1178 -6.89 -6.57 9.48
C LYS A 1178 -7.66 -6.14 10.73
N ASN A 1179 -7.04 -5.42 11.67
CA ASN A 1179 -7.71 -4.94 12.88
C ASN A 1179 -8.82 -3.94 12.55
N ILE A 1180 -8.58 -3.04 11.59
CA ILE A 1180 -9.60 -2.09 11.12
C ILE A 1180 -10.76 -2.84 10.44
N ASP A 1181 -10.46 -3.84 9.61
CA ASP A 1181 -11.48 -4.66 8.96
C ASP A 1181 -12.28 -5.51 9.97
N GLU A 1182 -11.64 -6.06 11.00
CA GLU A 1182 -12.30 -6.76 12.11
C GLU A 1182 -13.25 -5.83 12.87
N PHE A 1183 -12.82 -4.62 13.19
CA PHE A 1183 -13.69 -3.60 13.77
C PHE A 1183 -14.87 -3.27 12.84
N LEU A 1184 -14.62 -3.00 11.56
CA LEU A 1184 -15.67 -2.69 10.58
C LEU A 1184 -16.66 -3.85 10.41
N ASN A 1185 -16.19 -5.09 10.45
CA ASN A 1185 -17.03 -6.28 10.38
C ASN A 1185 -17.87 -6.46 11.65
N SER A 1186 -17.36 -6.05 12.81
CA SER A 1186 -18.12 -6.09 14.07
C SER A 1186 -19.33 -5.14 14.10
N LEU A 1187 -19.40 -4.16 13.18
CA LEU A 1187 -20.43 -3.12 13.14
C LEU A 1187 -21.69 -3.49 12.35
N GLY A 1188 -21.70 -4.64 11.65
CA GLY A 1188 -22.85 -5.11 10.88
C GLY A 1188 -23.36 -4.07 9.87
N ILE A 1189 -24.64 -3.68 9.98
CA ILE A 1189 -25.30 -2.72 9.07
C ILE A 1189 -24.64 -1.32 9.12
N ASN A 1190 -24.07 -0.93 10.27
CA ASN A 1190 -23.41 0.38 10.43
C ASN A 1190 -22.03 0.44 9.79
N LYS A 1191 -21.50 -0.69 9.27
CA LYS A 1191 -20.20 -0.77 8.60
C LYS A 1191 -20.06 0.28 7.50
N LYS A 1192 -21.10 0.47 6.67
CA LYS A 1192 -21.05 1.42 5.54
C LYS A 1192 -20.94 2.86 6.02
N LEU A 1193 -21.71 3.23 7.06
CA LEU A 1193 -21.68 4.56 7.66
C LEU A 1193 -20.33 4.89 8.30
N VAL A 1194 -19.71 3.91 8.97
CA VAL A 1194 -18.41 4.09 9.65
C VAL A 1194 -17.26 4.08 8.65
N LYS A 1195 -17.31 3.23 7.62
CA LYS A 1195 -16.29 3.10 6.57
C LYS A 1195 -16.12 4.38 5.75
N ASP A 1196 -17.21 5.11 5.51
CA ASP A 1196 -17.21 6.38 4.78
C ASP A 1196 -16.84 7.60 5.65
N THR A 1197 -16.54 7.42 6.94
CA THR A 1197 -16.06 8.52 7.79
C THR A 1197 -14.64 8.94 7.44
N PHE A 1198 -14.34 10.23 7.58
CA PHE A 1198 -13.02 10.81 7.32
C PHE A 1198 -11.90 10.03 8.01
N SER A 1199 -12.04 9.71 9.30
CA SER A 1199 -10.99 9.05 10.09
C SER A 1199 -10.66 7.64 9.60
N ILE A 1200 -11.66 6.84 9.22
CA ILE A 1200 -11.44 5.49 8.66
C ILE A 1200 -10.85 5.57 7.25
N MET A 1201 -11.37 6.47 6.42
CA MET A 1201 -10.82 6.69 5.08
C MET A 1201 -9.36 7.14 5.15
N LEU A 1202 -9.01 8.00 6.10
CA LEU A 1202 -7.65 8.52 6.28
C LEU A 1202 -6.67 7.43 6.72
N ILE A 1203 -7.00 6.59 7.72
CA ILE A 1203 -6.10 5.51 8.13
C ILE A 1203 -5.89 4.46 7.03
N MET A 1204 -6.95 4.12 6.29
CA MET A 1204 -6.86 3.20 5.15
C MET A 1204 -6.01 3.79 4.02
N PHE A 1205 -6.14 5.09 3.76
CA PHE A 1205 -5.32 5.81 2.80
C PHE A 1205 -3.84 5.88 3.22
N ILE A 1206 -3.54 6.13 4.50
CA ILE A 1206 -2.17 6.09 5.03
C ILE A 1206 -1.55 4.72 4.83
N ILE A 1207 -2.30 3.65 5.15
CA ILE A 1207 -1.87 2.26 4.95
C ILE A 1207 -1.60 1.98 3.48
N ASP A 1208 -2.50 2.36 2.58
CA ASP A 1208 -2.32 2.11 1.14
C ASP A 1208 -1.14 2.92 0.57
N VAL A 1209 -0.97 4.19 0.97
CA VAL A 1209 0.19 5.02 0.57
C VAL A 1209 1.51 4.40 1.03
N LYS A 1210 1.57 3.88 2.26
CA LYS A 1210 2.76 3.20 2.80
C LYS A 1210 3.00 1.82 2.17
N ILE A 1211 1.95 1.05 1.84
CA ILE A 1211 2.07 -0.25 1.14
C ILE A 1211 2.62 -0.06 -0.29
N TYR A 1212 2.17 0.98 -1.00
CA TYR A 1212 2.55 1.23 -2.40
C TYR A 1212 3.72 2.20 -2.56
N SER A 1213 4.39 2.61 -1.48
CA SER A 1213 5.54 3.54 -1.49
C SER A 1213 5.27 4.84 -2.27
N LEU A 1214 4.10 5.46 -2.05
CA LEU A 1214 3.65 6.66 -2.77
C LEU A 1214 3.97 7.95 -1.98
N ASP A 1215 5.25 8.20 -1.74
CA ASP A 1215 5.72 9.27 -0.84
C ASP A 1215 5.23 10.68 -1.22
N LYS A 1216 4.81 10.90 -2.48
CA LYS A 1216 4.20 12.16 -2.94
C LYS A 1216 2.95 12.59 -2.14
N TYR A 1217 2.28 11.68 -1.44
CA TYR A 1217 1.12 12.01 -0.60
C TYR A 1217 1.48 12.25 0.87
N MET A 1218 2.69 11.92 1.32
CA MET A 1218 3.10 12.07 2.73
C MET A 1218 2.97 13.52 3.25
N PRO A 1219 3.41 14.56 2.51
CA PRO A 1219 3.19 15.95 2.94
C PRO A 1219 1.69 16.32 3.04
N LYS A 1220 0.86 15.72 2.19
CA LYS A 1220 -0.58 15.99 2.14
C LYS A 1220 -1.33 15.28 3.28
N ILE A 1221 -0.90 14.07 3.64
CA ILE A 1221 -1.39 13.31 4.79
C ILE A 1221 -1.13 14.08 6.09
N LYS A 1222 0.06 14.70 6.23
CA LYS A 1222 0.38 15.51 7.41
C LYS A 1222 -0.65 16.64 7.62
N GLY A 1223 -0.96 17.40 6.56
CA GLY A 1223 -1.99 18.43 6.61
C GLY A 1223 -3.42 17.91 6.88
N MET A 1224 -3.71 16.65 6.55
CA MET A 1224 -4.99 15.99 6.87
C MET A 1224 -5.07 15.54 8.34
N LEU A 1225 -3.95 15.22 8.97
CA LEU A 1225 -3.89 14.81 10.37
C LEU A 1225 -3.97 16.01 11.33
N GLU A 1226 -3.40 17.16 10.96
CA GLU A 1226 -3.41 18.40 11.76
C GLU A 1226 -4.82 18.99 11.99
N ILE A 1227 -5.78 18.65 11.12
CA ILE A 1227 -7.17 19.10 11.27
C ILE A 1227 -8.01 18.25 12.24
N LEU A 1228 -7.46 17.16 12.77
CA LEU A 1228 -8.16 16.30 13.72
C LEU A 1228 -8.30 16.95 15.10
N PRO A 1229 -9.39 16.69 15.83
CA PRO A 1229 -9.63 17.24 17.17
C PRO A 1229 -8.89 16.42 18.24
N LEU A 1230 -7.56 16.52 18.26
CA LEU A 1230 -6.66 15.73 19.12
C LEU A 1230 -6.42 16.36 20.49
N PHE A 1231 -6.19 15.54 21.52
CA PHE A 1231 -5.60 16.02 22.77
C PHE A 1231 -4.09 16.26 22.60
N GLU A 1232 -3.48 17.12 23.43
CA GLU A 1232 -2.03 17.39 23.41
C GLU A 1232 -1.20 16.10 23.44
N GLU A 1233 -1.62 15.11 24.24
CA GLU A 1233 -0.93 13.84 24.32
C GLU A 1233 -0.98 13.02 23.02
N GLU A 1234 -2.02 13.21 22.20
CA GLU A 1234 -2.25 12.49 20.95
C GLU A 1234 -1.52 13.14 19.76
N GLU A 1235 -1.06 14.39 19.89
CA GLU A 1235 -0.30 15.08 18.83
C GLU A 1235 1.02 14.36 18.50
N GLN A 1236 1.59 13.62 19.44
CA GLN A 1236 2.77 12.80 19.16
C GLN A 1236 2.51 11.68 18.13
N LEU A 1237 1.24 11.33 17.84
CA LEU A 1237 0.88 10.27 16.90
C LEU A 1237 0.78 10.74 15.44
N ILE A 1238 0.73 12.05 15.19
CA ILE A 1238 0.55 12.59 13.83
C ILE A 1238 1.87 12.80 13.07
N ASP A 1239 3.02 12.74 13.74
CA ASP A 1239 4.33 12.63 13.07
C ASP A 1239 4.59 11.18 12.64
N ILE A 1240 4.13 10.86 11.43
CA ILE A 1240 4.36 9.58 10.75
C ILE A 1240 5.56 9.77 9.82
N GLN A 1241 6.72 9.22 10.18
CA GLN A 1241 7.89 9.13 9.30
C GLN A 1241 7.69 8.01 8.27
#